data_AF-A0A933CHP8-F1
#
_entry.id   AF-A0A933CHP8-F1
#
_cell.length_a   1.000
_cell.length_b   1.000
_cell.length_c   1.000
_cell.angle_alpha   90.00
_cell.angle_beta   90.00
_cell.angle_gamma   90.00
#
_symmetry.space_group_name_H-M   'P 1'
#
loop_
_entity.id
_entity.type
_entity.pdbx_description
1 polymer ?
#
loop_
_entity_poly.entity_id
_entity_poly.type
_entity_poly.pdbx_seq_one_letter_code
_entity_poly.pdbx_strand_id
1 'polypeptide(L)'
;MADLEKHLERAEKYASKGKFADAVEEYAACYKLAPHNLDYLRSMADLSVRAGKNDQALRYYGELFDKYTEKNDAPKAVPLFRKSLQGGEQPPERWGKLGMLLVRSRKNDEAKEAYRTALDLYQKAGNAAGVLDSLQRLAEIEPENADLQMQLGEQATKTGKADLASKAFLRAGQLVRPESPDRALELLGRAHDLAPDRSTALSLAQGHLDKGNHKQAAELLLPVYAESQADPAVLETLGAALVADRRLGEAEEVLEALYKVKADSYEKLYDLADAYCKEKKADSAITVLRRVKERLFAAKRQKDFVERLETFYNTNEAVLPVAEFAASTFNEVNQENRYAAVLSKLFPLYLQAQKFPQAADALERLIDIDPYDFSNPKRLEELKGKIDDVRFRGIASRITSGATVTGQAAVFSKAEEKTEEAPVTDPARRQALLEDMVVQTEIFIQYSLKAKAIEKLQKIHQMFPGEASRNERLYKLFELAGFMPPGVKAPPPGGAPAEAAPVAAAPPAPPPAASGETVSDLAKISEITHALYRQGTAKTVLHTAVSELGKYLRASRCLGTLGRPGTPPSTAVEYCSPGVPQSPGPAVVKLLGVLGQQNLDPENGTVLDTNLSPELKAVGAQSILAMPLIDKEKQEPVGLIVLSQADHVRQWKPNEVYLLRAVADQAETAITNGKLRSLMKTLSVADDATGLLGRSSYLDALTSEVSRAKTQGTPVVVVLFELDKGNALMRQVGEAAMQKFMQQAGEAVLSAIRQNDLAIRYTATSLAVVLGDTTAKKVQPVVDKLRKQLNALKLPDGKDSLTFSAGVSEAAIRPDYDPLDIVTDVINRAEYSLEEARKKGNTVVVR
;
A
#
# COMPACT_ATOMS: atom_id res chain seq x y z
N MET A 1 -83.10 21.38 30.79
CA MET A 1 -83.09 19.91 30.96
C MET A 1 -84.34 19.29 30.35
N ALA A 2 -85.56 19.65 30.80
CA ALA A 2 -86.81 19.09 30.26
C ALA A 2 -87.01 19.26 28.73
N ASP A 3 -86.68 20.43 28.16
CA ASP A 3 -86.79 20.62 26.70
C ASP A 3 -85.74 19.84 25.90
N LEU A 4 -84.55 19.62 26.47
CA LEU A 4 -83.48 18.85 25.83
C LEU A 4 -83.85 17.36 25.73
N GLU A 5 -84.36 16.78 26.82
CA GLU A 5 -84.84 15.39 26.85
C GLU A 5 -86.01 15.18 25.88
N LYS A 6 -86.94 16.13 25.83
CA LYS A 6 -88.08 16.09 24.90
C LYS A 6 -87.66 16.13 23.44
N HIS A 7 -86.69 16.97 23.08
CA HIS A 7 -86.13 16.99 21.73
C HIS A 7 -85.37 15.70 21.40
N LEU A 8 -84.61 15.14 22.36
CA LEU A 8 -83.86 13.91 22.18
C LEU A 8 -84.78 12.69 21.94
N GLU A 9 -85.82 12.54 22.75
CA GLU A 9 -86.82 11.46 22.58
C GLU A 9 -87.51 11.54 21.20
N ARG A 10 -87.83 12.76 20.74
CA ARG A 10 -88.40 12.98 19.41
C ARG A 10 -87.42 12.62 18.31
N ALA A 11 -86.16 13.02 18.44
CA ALA A 11 -85.10 12.72 17.49
C ALA A 11 -84.90 11.21 17.31
N GLU A 12 -84.79 10.45 18.41
CA GLU A 12 -84.65 8.98 18.39
C GLU A 12 -85.89 8.28 17.81
N LYS A 13 -87.09 8.77 18.15
CA LYS A 13 -88.35 8.27 17.59
C LYS A 13 -88.47 8.52 16.09
N TYR A 14 -88.00 9.66 15.58
CA TYR A 14 -87.98 9.93 14.14
C TYR A 14 -86.91 9.09 13.43
N ALA A 15 -85.74 8.92 14.04
CA ALA A 15 -84.67 8.09 13.49
C ALA A 15 -85.08 6.61 13.36
N SER A 16 -85.75 6.04 14.38
CA SER A 16 -86.25 4.65 14.35
C SER A 16 -87.37 4.43 13.33
N LYS A 17 -88.14 5.47 13.00
CA LYS A 17 -89.21 5.44 11.98
C LYS A 17 -88.71 5.73 10.56
N GLY A 18 -87.41 5.91 10.35
CA GLY A 18 -86.84 6.24 9.04
C GLY A 18 -87.08 7.68 8.59
N LYS A 19 -87.62 8.56 9.46
CA LYS A 19 -87.84 9.97 9.18
C LYS A 19 -86.57 10.79 9.47
N PHE A 20 -85.53 10.56 8.66
CA PHE A 20 -84.19 11.08 8.95
C PHE A 20 -84.08 12.60 8.92
N ALA A 21 -84.80 13.28 8.02
CA ALA A 21 -84.80 14.75 7.95
C ALA A 21 -85.38 15.39 9.23
N ASP A 22 -86.52 14.89 9.70
CA ASP A 22 -87.16 15.36 10.93
C ASP A 22 -86.29 15.07 12.16
N ALA A 23 -85.60 13.92 12.17
CA ALA A 23 -84.66 13.58 13.24
C ALA A 23 -83.45 14.54 13.29
N VAL A 24 -82.94 14.99 12.14
CA VAL A 24 -81.84 15.98 12.08
C VAL A 24 -82.27 17.32 12.68
N GLU A 25 -83.50 17.79 12.43
CA GLU A 25 -83.99 19.05 12.99
C GLU A 25 -84.12 19.00 14.52
N GLU A 26 -84.63 17.90 15.06
CA GLU A 26 -84.73 17.69 16.52
C GLU A 26 -83.33 17.56 17.17
N TYR A 27 -82.38 16.86 16.54
CA TYR A 27 -80.99 16.84 17.00
C TYR A 27 -80.30 18.22 16.88
N ALA A 28 -80.66 19.05 15.91
CA ALA A 28 -80.17 20.42 15.80
C ALA A 28 -80.71 21.31 16.93
N ALA A 29 -81.95 21.09 17.37
CA ALA A 29 -82.49 21.74 18.57
C ALA A 29 -81.73 21.28 19.83
N CYS A 30 -81.42 19.98 19.97
CA CYS A 30 -80.58 19.47 21.06
C CYS A 30 -79.18 20.12 21.04
N TYR A 31 -78.55 20.23 19.88
CA TYR A 31 -77.21 20.82 19.75
C TYR A 31 -77.21 22.32 20.08
N LYS A 32 -78.26 23.07 19.73
CA LYS A 32 -78.41 24.48 20.14
C LYS A 32 -78.48 24.63 21.67
N LEU A 33 -79.15 23.73 22.36
CA LEU A 33 -79.31 23.74 23.82
C LEU A 33 -78.06 23.23 24.55
N ALA A 34 -77.27 22.36 23.93
CA ALA A 34 -76.03 21.82 24.49
C ALA A 34 -74.90 21.73 23.43
N PRO A 35 -74.29 22.88 23.04
CA PRO A 35 -73.32 22.94 21.94
C PRO A 35 -72.00 22.18 22.17
N HIS A 36 -71.70 21.82 23.42
CA HIS A 36 -70.49 21.07 23.76
C HIS A 36 -70.62 19.56 23.55
N ASN A 37 -71.85 19.04 23.39
CA ASN A 37 -72.07 17.61 23.16
C ASN A 37 -71.94 17.29 21.67
N LEU A 38 -70.79 16.73 21.29
CA LEU A 38 -70.46 16.39 19.90
C LEU A 38 -71.25 15.18 19.39
N ASP A 39 -71.89 14.39 20.25
CA ASP A 39 -72.68 13.23 19.83
C ASP A 39 -73.95 13.64 19.09
N TYR A 40 -74.53 14.79 19.42
CA TYR A 40 -75.64 15.37 18.66
C TYR A 40 -75.20 15.79 17.27
N LEU A 41 -74.03 16.45 17.16
CA LEU A 41 -73.45 16.82 15.89
C LEU A 41 -73.12 15.60 15.02
N ARG A 42 -72.62 14.52 15.64
CA ARG A 42 -72.36 13.24 14.97
C ARG A 42 -73.64 12.60 14.46
N SER A 43 -74.68 12.58 15.29
CA SER A 43 -75.99 12.04 14.92
C SER A 43 -76.61 12.82 13.76
N MET A 44 -76.52 14.15 13.77
CA MET A 44 -76.94 15.00 12.64
C MET A 44 -76.19 14.66 11.35
N ALA A 45 -74.87 14.45 11.42
CA ALA A 45 -74.06 14.08 10.26
C ALA A 45 -74.46 12.70 9.68
N ASP A 46 -74.49 11.66 10.52
CA ASP A 46 -74.83 10.28 10.12
C ASP A 46 -76.26 10.20 9.56
N LEU A 47 -77.22 10.91 10.15
CA LEU A 47 -78.61 10.96 9.67
C LEU A 47 -78.78 11.77 8.39
N SER A 48 -77.99 12.83 8.20
CA SER A 48 -78.02 13.62 6.96
C SER A 48 -77.59 12.79 5.74
N VAL A 49 -76.61 11.89 5.90
CA VAL A 49 -76.23 10.92 4.85
C VAL A 49 -77.39 9.99 4.52
N ARG A 50 -78.07 9.43 5.55
CA ARG A 50 -79.22 8.54 5.36
C ARG A 50 -80.43 9.24 4.75
N ALA A 51 -80.55 10.55 4.94
CA ALA A 51 -81.57 11.39 4.34
C ALA A 51 -81.25 11.80 2.88
N GLY A 52 -80.06 11.45 2.36
CA GLY A 52 -79.59 11.89 1.04
C GLY A 52 -79.23 13.38 0.96
N LYS A 53 -79.11 14.07 2.11
CA LYS A 53 -78.79 15.50 2.20
C LYS A 53 -77.27 15.68 2.31
N ASN A 54 -76.57 15.45 1.21
CA ASN A 54 -75.10 15.41 1.16
C ASN A 54 -74.43 16.72 1.60
N ASP A 55 -74.97 17.88 1.22
CA ASP A 55 -74.44 19.19 1.63
C ASP A 55 -74.50 19.40 3.15
N GLN A 56 -75.57 18.91 3.79
CA GLN A 56 -75.72 18.98 5.25
C GLN A 56 -74.75 18.02 5.95
N ALA A 57 -74.59 16.81 5.42
CA ALA A 57 -73.61 15.85 5.92
C ALA A 57 -72.17 16.38 5.81
N LEU A 58 -71.82 16.98 4.67
CA LEU A 58 -70.52 17.63 4.42
C LEU A 58 -70.23 18.71 5.47
N ARG A 59 -71.22 19.56 5.75
CA ARG A 59 -71.12 20.63 6.75
C ARG A 59 -70.92 20.07 8.15
N TYR A 60 -71.76 19.13 8.59
CA TYR A 60 -71.71 18.62 9.96
C TYR A 60 -70.45 17.79 10.23
N TYR A 61 -70.06 16.88 9.33
CA TYR A 61 -68.79 16.15 9.49
C TYR A 61 -67.58 17.07 9.46
N GLY A 62 -67.62 18.14 8.65
CA GLY A 62 -66.59 19.17 8.64
C GLY A 62 -66.48 19.93 9.97
N GLU A 63 -67.60 20.31 10.58
CA GLU A 63 -67.62 20.95 11.90
C GLU A 63 -67.10 20.02 13.00
N LEU A 64 -67.51 18.75 12.98
CA LEU A 64 -66.95 17.70 13.84
C LEU A 64 -65.44 17.58 13.71
N PHE A 65 -64.94 17.54 12.47
CA PHE A 65 -63.52 17.50 12.17
C PHE A 65 -62.79 18.72 12.77
N ASP A 66 -63.34 19.92 12.58
CA ASP A 66 -62.78 21.15 13.15
C ASP A 66 -62.69 21.07 14.68
N LYS A 67 -63.74 20.60 15.36
CA LYS A 67 -63.77 20.43 16.83
C LYS A 67 -62.77 19.41 17.36
N TYR A 68 -62.58 18.28 16.67
CA TYR A 68 -61.58 17.30 17.06
C TYR A 68 -60.15 17.74 16.71
N THR A 69 -59.98 18.56 15.67
CA THR A 69 -58.70 19.20 15.34
C THR A 69 -58.27 20.20 16.41
N GLU A 70 -59.19 21.02 16.92
CA GLU A 70 -58.95 21.94 18.06
C GLU A 70 -58.47 21.18 19.30
N LYS A 71 -58.99 19.97 19.52
CA LYS A 71 -58.58 19.06 20.61
C LYS A 71 -57.31 18.25 20.29
N ASN A 72 -56.73 18.41 19.10
CA ASN A 72 -55.58 17.66 18.60
C ASN A 72 -55.78 16.12 18.62
N ASP A 73 -57.02 15.64 18.47
CA ASP A 73 -57.38 14.21 18.50
C ASP A 73 -57.40 13.64 17.07
N ALA A 74 -56.22 13.37 16.52
CA ALA A 74 -56.06 12.87 15.15
C ALA A 74 -56.77 11.52 14.88
N PRO A 75 -56.74 10.52 15.78
CA PRO A 75 -57.44 9.24 15.58
C PRO A 75 -58.94 9.39 15.36
N LYS A 76 -59.58 10.40 15.97
CA LYS A 76 -61.00 10.69 15.77
C LYS A 76 -61.25 11.65 14.61
N ALA A 77 -60.40 12.66 14.43
CA ALA A 77 -60.58 13.69 13.40
C ALA A 77 -60.42 13.11 11.97
N VAL A 78 -59.37 12.34 11.69
CA VAL A 78 -59.05 11.88 10.32
C VAL A 78 -60.18 11.02 9.71
N PRO A 79 -60.77 10.03 10.40
CA PRO A 79 -61.91 9.27 9.86
C PRO A 79 -63.13 10.14 9.57
N LEU A 80 -63.39 11.16 10.39
CA LEU A 80 -64.52 12.08 10.20
C LEU A 80 -64.31 12.95 8.95
N PHE A 81 -63.08 13.42 8.71
CA PHE A 81 -62.75 14.12 7.48
C PHE A 81 -62.97 13.22 6.24
N ARG A 82 -62.48 11.99 6.26
CA ARG A 82 -62.66 11.05 5.14
C ARG A 82 -64.14 10.76 4.85
N LYS A 83 -64.97 10.59 5.90
CA LYS A 83 -66.42 10.46 5.73
C LYS A 83 -67.05 11.70 5.10
N SER A 84 -66.58 12.89 5.49
CA SER A 84 -67.10 14.13 4.95
C SER A 84 -66.95 14.25 3.43
N LEU A 85 -65.88 13.66 2.84
CA LEU A 85 -65.64 13.68 1.39
C LEU A 85 -66.74 12.98 0.57
N GLN A 86 -67.54 12.09 1.19
CA GLN A 86 -68.70 11.49 0.52
C GLN A 86 -69.80 12.52 0.21
N GLY A 87 -69.82 13.63 0.95
CA GLY A 87 -70.78 14.72 0.78
C GLY A 87 -70.35 15.78 -0.24
N GLY A 88 -69.11 15.72 -0.75
CA GLY A 88 -68.54 16.72 -1.67
C GLY A 88 -67.11 17.16 -1.30
N GLU A 89 -66.61 18.16 -2.03
CA GLU A 89 -65.27 18.73 -1.84
C GLU A 89 -65.23 19.63 -0.59
N GLN A 90 -64.24 19.40 0.28
CA GLN A 90 -64.03 20.23 1.48
C GLN A 90 -63.23 21.49 1.15
N PRO A 91 -63.42 22.59 1.91
CA PRO A 91 -62.69 23.83 1.68
C PRO A 91 -61.19 23.65 2.01
N PRO A 92 -60.31 24.44 1.37
CA PRO A 92 -58.87 24.28 1.46
C PRO A 92 -58.31 24.40 2.88
N GLU A 93 -58.94 25.19 3.75
CA GLU A 93 -58.55 25.37 5.16
C GLU A 93 -58.59 24.04 5.93
N ARG A 94 -59.59 23.19 5.66
CA ARG A 94 -59.73 21.90 6.33
C ARG A 94 -58.74 20.87 5.80
N TRP A 95 -58.42 20.92 4.52
CA TRP A 95 -57.32 20.13 3.94
C TRP A 95 -55.97 20.49 4.59
N GLY A 96 -55.69 21.78 4.81
CA GLY A 96 -54.50 22.22 5.54
C GLY A 96 -54.46 21.74 7.00
N LYS A 97 -55.60 21.80 7.71
CA LYS A 97 -55.74 21.23 9.06
C LYS A 97 -55.52 19.72 9.09
N LEU A 98 -56.02 18.99 8.09
CA LEU A 98 -55.80 17.56 7.95
C LEU A 98 -54.31 17.26 7.78
N GLY A 99 -53.63 17.97 6.88
CA GLY A 99 -52.19 17.87 6.68
C GLY A 99 -51.42 18.06 7.99
N MET A 100 -51.78 19.08 8.78
CA MET A 100 -51.13 19.35 10.07
C MET A 100 -51.27 18.20 11.07
N LEU A 101 -52.47 17.61 11.19
CA LEU A 101 -52.70 16.45 12.06
C LEU A 101 -51.92 15.22 11.59
N LEU A 102 -51.82 15.02 10.28
CA LEU A 102 -51.10 13.89 9.69
C LEU A 102 -49.59 14.01 9.90
N VAL A 103 -48.99 15.21 9.74
CA VAL A 103 -47.57 15.45 10.07
C VAL A 103 -47.29 15.13 11.54
N ARG A 104 -48.14 15.60 12.47
CA ARG A 104 -48.00 15.28 13.91
C ARG A 104 -48.09 13.78 14.20
N SER A 105 -48.89 13.08 13.40
CA SER A 105 -49.06 11.63 13.47
C SER A 105 -47.96 10.86 12.71
N ARG A 106 -46.93 11.56 12.20
CA ARG A 106 -45.83 11.02 11.38
C ARG A 106 -46.28 10.34 10.08
N LYS A 107 -47.45 10.72 9.55
CA LYS A 107 -48.01 10.23 8.29
C LYS A 107 -47.71 11.22 7.16
N ASN A 108 -46.44 11.37 6.83
CA ASN A 108 -45.99 12.44 5.93
C ASN A 108 -46.53 12.29 4.50
N ASP A 109 -46.69 11.06 3.98
CA ASP A 109 -47.19 10.88 2.61
C ASP A 109 -48.66 11.31 2.47
N GLU A 110 -49.52 10.89 3.39
CA GLU A 110 -50.92 11.36 3.45
C GLU A 110 -50.98 12.89 3.67
N ALA A 111 -50.05 13.45 4.45
CA ALA A 111 -49.99 14.89 4.68
C ALA A 111 -49.62 15.68 3.41
N LYS A 112 -48.69 15.18 2.60
CA LYS A 112 -48.33 15.80 1.31
C LYS A 112 -49.54 15.87 0.39
N GLU A 113 -50.29 14.77 0.26
CA GLU A 113 -51.50 14.75 -0.57
C GLU A 113 -52.54 15.76 -0.08
N ALA A 114 -52.73 15.86 1.24
CA ALA A 114 -53.64 16.83 1.83
C ALA A 114 -53.21 18.28 1.52
N TYR A 115 -51.93 18.62 1.69
CA TYR A 115 -51.44 19.96 1.38
C TYR A 115 -51.39 20.28 -0.12
N ARG A 116 -51.13 19.29 -1.00
CA ARG A 116 -51.24 19.48 -2.47
C ARG A 116 -52.67 19.77 -2.89
N THR A 117 -53.64 19.09 -2.27
CA THR A 117 -55.06 19.35 -2.51
C THR A 117 -55.47 20.74 -2.02
N ALA A 118 -55.01 21.14 -0.82
CA ALA A 118 -55.22 22.50 -0.30
C ALA A 118 -54.60 23.56 -1.23
N LEU A 119 -53.39 23.30 -1.75
CA LEU A 119 -52.67 24.19 -2.66
C LEU A 119 -53.46 24.43 -3.96
N ASP A 120 -53.91 23.37 -4.63
CA ASP A 120 -54.71 23.46 -5.87
C ASP A 120 -56.00 24.25 -5.65
N LEU A 121 -56.69 23.99 -4.55
CA LEU A 121 -57.90 24.71 -4.16
C LEU A 121 -57.66 26.19 -3.88
N TYR A 122 -56.59 26.54 -3.16
CA TYR A 122 -56.24 27.94 -2.93
C TYR A 122 -55.79 28.66 -4.21
N GLN A 123 -55.13 27.96 -5.13
CA GLN A 123 -54.78 28.51 -6.45
C GLN A 123 -56.03 28.83 -7.27
N LYS A 124 -57.00 27.91 -7.34
CA LYS A 124 -58.31 28.14 -8.00
C LYS A 124 -59.08 29.30 -7.38
N ALA A 125 -58.98 29.45 -6.05
CA ALA A 125 -59.63 30.55 -5.33
C ALA A 125 -58.87 31.89 -5.43
N GLY A 126 -57.68 31.93 -6.03
CA GLY A 126 -56.84 33.13 -6.09
C GLY A 126 -56.32 33.60 -4.71
N ASN A 127 -56.35 32.73 -3.69
CA ASN A 127 -55.94 33.08 -2.33
C ASN A 127 -54.43 32.96 -2.15
N ALA A 128 -53.71 34.05 -2.41
CA ALA A 128 -52.25 34.07 -2.36
C ALA A 128 -51.65 33.65 -1.00
N ALA A 129 -52.32 33.96 0.11
CA ALA A 129 -51.86 33.61 1.46
C ALA A 129 -52.00 32.11 1.74
N GLY A 130 -53.12 31.49 1.32
CA GLY A 130 -53.33 30.05 1.44
C GLY A 130 -52.40 29.22 0.55
N VAL A 131 -52.12 29.71 -0.67
CA VAL A 131 -51.09 29.14 -1.56
C VAL A 131 -49.73 29.16 -0.89
N LEU A 132 -49.35 30.29 -0.30
CA LEU A 132 -48.06 30.43 0.40
C LEU A 132 -47.94 29.47 1.59
N ASP A 133 -48.95 29.40 2.46
CA ASP A 133 -48.93 28.48 3.61
C ASP A 133 -48.83 27.03 3.15
N SER A 134 -49.61 26.63 2.15
CA SER A 134 -49.59 25.25 1.63
C SER A 134 -48.25 24.88 1.01
N LEU A 135 -47.64 25.78 0.23
CA LEU A 135 -46.29 25.59 -0.33
C LEU A 135 -45.24 25.50 0.79
N GLN A 136 -45.33 26.34 1.81
CA GLN A 136 -44.40 26.32 2.93
C GLN A 136 -44.49 24.97 3.69
N ARG A 137 -45.69 24.49 3.99
CA ARG A 137 -45.89 23.19 4.65
C ARG A 137 -45.39 22.02 3.81
N LEU A 138 -45.61 22.06 2.50
CA LEU A 138 -45.07 21.06 1.59
C LEU A 138 -43.54 21.09 1.60
N ALA A 139 -42.93 22.27 1.53
CA ALA A 139 -41.48 22.44 1.53
C ALA A 139 -40.82 22.01 2.85
N GLU A 140 -41.53 22.13 3.97
CA GLU A 140 -41.13 21.59 5.28
C GLU A 140 -41.11 20.05 5.28
N ILE A 141 -42.01 19.39 4.53
CA ILE A 141 -42.09 17.92 4.41
C ILE A 141 -41.13 17.39 3.34
N GLU A 142 -40.96 18.11 2.24
CA GLU A 142 -40.15 17.75 1.07
C GLU A 142 -39.01 18.78 0.83
N PRO A 143 -38.04 18.91 1.76
CA PRO A 143 -37.01 19.96 1.68
C PRO A 143 -36.02 19.78 0.52
N GLU A 144 -35.95 18.59 -0.08
CA GLU A 144 -35.09 18.25 -1.23
C GLU A 144 -35.77 18.49 -2.58
N ASN A 145 -37.03 18.96 -2.61
CA ASN A 145 -37.73 19.22 -3.86
C ASN A 145 -37.44 20.64 -4.37
N ALA A 146 -36.56 20.77 -5.36
CA ALA A 146 -36.15 22.05 -5.91
C ALA A 146 -37.30 22.86 -6.53
N ASP A 147 -38.18 22.21 -7.30
CA ASP A 147 -39.32 22.88 -7.95
C ASP A 147 -40.27 23.48 -6.94
N LEU A 148 -40.52 22.75 -5.86
CA LEU A 148 -41.36 23.21 -4.77
C LEU A 148 -40.74 24.41 -4.04
N GLN A 149 -39.42 24.38 -3.80
CA GLN A 149 -38.68 25.50 -3.21
C GLN A 149 -38.71 26.74 -4.12
N MET A 150 -38.61 26.56 -5.45
CA MET A 150 -38.74 27.66 -6.42
C MET A 150 -40.15 28.26 -6.39
N GLN A 151 -41.20 27.44 -6.41
CA GLN A 151 -42.59 27.90 -6.33
C GLN A 151 -42.86 28.66 -5.02
N LEU A 152 -42.34 28.15 -3.90
CA LEU A 152 -42.42 28.82 -2.60
C LEU A 152 -41.71 30.18 -2.65
N GLY A 153 -40.51 30.24 -3.22
CA GLY A 153 -39.76 31.49 -3.40
C GLY A 153 -40.54 32.53 -4.21
N GLU A 154 -41.08 32.14 -5.36
CA GLU A 154 -41.85 33.03 -6.22
C GLU A 154 -43.11 33.55 -5.54
N GLN A 155 -43.85 32.67 -4.86
CA GLN A 155 -45.05 33.06 -4.13
C GLN A 155 -44.73 33.95 -2.93
N ALA A 156 -43.64 33.67 -2.22
CA ALA A 156 -43.16 34.49 -1.12
C ALA A 156 -42.74 35.90 -1.59
N THR A 157 -42.10 36.02 -2.76
CA THR A 157 -41.79 37.33 -3.37
C THR A 157 -43.08 38.09 -3.70
N LYS A 158 -44.07 37.45 -4.34
CA LYS A 158 -45.36 38.07 -4.68
C LYS A 158 -46.14 38.55 -3.46
N THR A 159 -45.99 37.87 -2.33
CA THR A 159 -46.66 38.18 -1.06
C THR A 159 -45.85 39.12 -0.14
N GLY A 160 -44.69 39.61 -0.60
CA GLY A 160 -43.84 40.54 0.15
C GLY A 160 -43.10 39.92 1.33
N LYS A 161 -42.94 38.58 1.36
CA LYS A 161 -42.22 37.85 2.41
C LYS A 161 -40.78 37.60 1.99
N ALA A 162 -39.96 38.67 1.98
CA ALA A 162 -38.58 38.65 1.49
C ALA A 162 -37.70 37.58 2.15
N ASP A 163 -37.72 37.45 3.48
CA ASP A 163 -36.90 36.45 4.20
C ASP A 163 -37.26 35.00 3.84
N LEU A 164 -38.55 34.72 3.68
CA LEU A 164 -39.02 33.39 3.28
C LEU A 164 -38.64 33.10 1.83
N ALA A 165 -38.80 34.10 0.95
CA ALA A 165 -38.41 34.00 -0.45
C ALA A 165 -36.90 33.75 -0.59
N SER A 166 -36.08 34.48 0.14
CA SER A 166 -34.63 34.31 0.17
C SER A 166 -34.24 32.89 0.59
N LYS A 167 -34.79 32.38 1.70
CA LYS A 167 -34.52 31.01 2.18
C LYS A 167 -34.94 29.94 1.17
N ALA A 168 -36.10 30.11 0.53
CA ALA A 168 -36.61 29.16 -0.45
C ALA A 168 -35.73 29.15 -1.72
N PHE A 169 -35.37 30.32 -2.26
CA PHE A 169 -34.44 30.41 -3.40
C PHE A 169 -33.03 29.92 -3.08
N LEU A 170 -32.54 30.18 -1.86
CA LEU A 170 -31.27 29.66 -1.38
C LEU A 170 -31.28 28.13 -1.41
N ARG A 171 -32.34 27.50 -0.86
CA ARG A 171 -32.47 26.05 -0.85
C ARG A 171 -32.60 25.49 -2.27
N ALA A 172 -33.45 26.09 -3.10
CA ALA A 172 -33.60 25.69 -4.51
C ALA A 172 -32.27 25.76 -5.27
N GLY A 173 -31.53 26.86 -5.11
CA GLY A 173 -30.22 27.05 -5.74
C GLY A 173 -29.20 26.00 -5.30
N GLN A 174 -29.15 25.67 -4.00
CA GLN A 174 -28.28 24.61 -3.48
C GLN A 174 -28.60 23.23 -4.05
N LEU A 175 -29.89 22.90 -4.23
CA LEU A 175 -30.34 21.62 -4.76
C LEU A 175 -30.03 21.47 -6.25
N VAL A 176 -30.21 22.54 -7.03
CA VAL A 176 -30.02 22.52 -8.48
C VAL A 176 -28.53 22.68 -8.87
N ARG A 177 -27.68 23.19 -7.98
CA ARG A 177 -26.26 23.45 -8.26
C ARG A 177 -25.49 22.30 -8.92
N PRO A 178 -25.61 21.03 -8.48
CA PRO A 178 -24.91 19.92 -9.12
C PRO A 178 -25.37 19.63 -10.56
N GLU A 179 -26.63 19.90 -10.88
CA GLU A 179 -27.24 19.56 -12.17
C GLU A 179 -27.18 20.72 -13.18
N SER A 180 -27.43 21.94 -12.71
CA SER A 180 -27.51 23.14 -13.56
C SER A 180 -26.92 24.36 -12.86
N PRO A 181 -25.59 24.59 -13.00
CA PRO A 181 -24.90 25.66 -12.27
C PRO A 181 -25.32 27.07 -12.72
N ASP A 182 -25.77 27.26 -13.97
CA ASP A 182 -26.33 28.56 -14.42
C ASP A 182 -27.62 28.89 -13.68
N ARG A 183 -28.53 27.91 -13.61
CA ARG A 183 -29.82 28.09 -12.93
C ARG A 183 -29.63 28.29 -11.43
N ALA A 184 -28.69 27.57 -10.83
CA ALA A 184 -28.34 27.74 -9.43
C ALA A 184 -27.83 29.16 -9.15
N LEU A 185 -26.93 29.70 -9.98
CA LEU A 185 -26.45 31.08 -9.83
C LEU A 185 -27.58 32.11 -9.87
N GLU A 186 -28.53 31.97 -10.79
CA GLU A 186 -29.69 32.86 -10.86
C GLU A 186 -30.52 32.81 -9.57
N LEU A 187 -30.82 31.62 -9.07
CA LEU A 187 -31.61 31.43 -7.84
C LEU A 187 -30.87 31.95 -6.60
N LEU A 188 -29.57 31.66 -6.49
CA LEU A 188 -28.73 32.13 -5.39
C LEU A 188 -28.55 33.65 -5.41
N GLY A 189 -28.44 34.25 -6.61
CA GLY A 189 -28.40 35.70 -6.80
C GLY A 189 -29.68 36.35 -6.30
N ARG A 190 -30.84 35.82 -6.71
CA ARG A 190 -32.15 36.27 -6.20
C ARG A 190 -32.27 36.14 -4.69
N ALA A 191 -31.77 35.05 -4.11
CA ALA A 191 -31.78 34.85 -2.67
C ALA A 191 -30.97 35.92 -1.94
N HIS A 192 -29.77 36.22 -2.48
CA HIS A 192 -28.89 37.24 -1.94
C HIS A 192 -29.46 38.66 -2.09
N ASP A 193 -30.02 39.01 -3.25
CA ASP A 193 -30.63 40.32 -3.48
C ASP A 193 -31.82 40.60 -2.54
N LEU A 194 -32.59 39.56 -2.20
CA LEU A 194 -33.74 39.67 -1.31
C LEU A 194 -33.35 39.84 0.16
N ALA A 195 -32.33 39.12 0.62
CA ALA A 195 -31.82 39.21 1.97
C ALA A 195 -30.31 38.86 1.99
N PRO A 196 -29.44 39.88 1.85
CA PRO A 196 -28.00 39.68 1.90
C PRO A 196 -27.57 39.24 3.30
N ASP A 197 -27.03 38.04 3.41
CA ASP A 197 -26.50 37.50 4.66
C ASP A 197 -25.30 36.57 4.38
N ARG A 198 -24.69 36.08 5.46
CA ARG A 198 -23.57 35.13 5.37
C ARG A 198 -23.93 33.85 4.60
N SER A 199 -25.16 33.35 4.68
CA SER A 199 -25.55 32.06 4.07
C SER A 199 -25.76 32.16 2.56
N THR A 200 -26.40 33.24 2.12
CA THR A 200 -26.64 33.59 0.71
C THR A 200 -25.36 33.98 0.01
N ALA A 201 -24.52 34.82 0.64
CA ALA A 201 -23.22 35.20 0.11
C ALA A 201 -22.30 33.98 -0.10
N LEU A 202 -22.24 33.08 0.89
CA LEU A 202 -21.46 31.85 0.79
C LEU A 202 -21.93 30.93 -0.33
N SER A 203 -23.23 30.67 -0.42
CA SER A 203 -23.77 29.76 -1.44
C SER A 203 -23.61 30.35 -2.85
N LEU A 204 -23.85 31.66 -3.01
CA LEU A 204 -23.65 32.37 -4.27
C LEU A 204 -22.18 32.38 -4.69
N ALA A 205 -21.25 32.63 -3.76
CA ALA A 205 -19.81 32.56 -4.03
C ALA A 205 -19.37 31.15 -4.46
N GLN A 206 -19.91 30.09 -3.83
CA GLN A 206 -19.67 28.72 -4.28
C GLN A 206 -20.17 28.48 -5.71
N GLY A 207 -21.37 28.98 -6.05
CA GLY A 207 -21.87 28.91 -7.43
C GLY A 207 -21.00 29.67 -8.44
N HIS A 208 -20.43 30.81 -8.03
CA HIS A 208 -19.49 31.55 -8.88
C HIS A 208 -18.19 30.76 -9.09
N LEU A 209 -17.69 30.06 -8.06
CA LEU A 209 -16.51 29.20 -8.21
C LEU A 209 -16.75 28.03 -9.16
N ASP A 210 -17.92 27.38 -9.07
CA ASP A 210 -18.29 26.28 -9.97
C ASP A 210 -18.29 26.73 -11.45
N LYS A 211 -18.55 28.02 -11.70
CA LYS A 211 -18.51 28.64 -13.04
C LYS A 211 -17.17 29.23 -13.45
N GLY A 212 -16.17 29.23 -12.57
CA GLY A 212 -14.89 29.87 -12.84
C GLY A 212 -14.89 31.40 -12.66
N ASN A 213 -15.94 31.97 -12.07
CA ASN A 213 -16.06 33.40 -11.78
C ASN A 213 -15.36 33.76 -10.46
N HIS A 214 -14.04 33.54 -10.42
CA HIS A 214 -13.24 33.58 -9.19
C HIS A 214 -13.25 34.95 -8.50
N LYS A 215 -13.10 36.03 -9.29
CA LYS A 215 -13.13 37.41 -8.80
C LYS A 215 -14.44 37.74 -8.09
N GLN A 216 -15.57 37.43 -8.72
CA GLN A 216 -16.90 37.69 -8.14
C GLN A 216 -17.11 36.90 -6.84
N ALA A 217 -16.66 35.63 -6.80
CA ALA A 217 -16.74 34.82 -5.59
C ALA A 217 -15.95 35.44 -4.42
N ALA A 218 -14.75 35.96 -4.69
CA ALA A 218 -13.93 36.63 -3.68
C ALA A 218 -14.57 37.95 -3.22
N GLU A 219 -15.03 38.80 -4.14
CA GLU A 219 -15.66 40.09 -3.83
C GLU A 219 -16.93 39.94 -2.97
N LEU A 220 -17.70 38.86 -3.17
CA LEU A 220 -18.87 38.55 -2.34
C LEU A 220 -18.50 38.18 -0.89
N LEU A 221 -17.37 37.52 -0.68
CA LEU A 221 -16.98 36.98 0.63
C LEU A 221 -16.05 37.89 1.44
N LEU A 222 -15.36 38.83 0.82
CA LEU A 222 -14.48 39.77 1.53
C LEU A 222 -15.21 40.59 2.62
N PRO A 223 -16.42 41.15 2.39
CA PRO A 223 -17.18 41.82 3.44
C PRO A 223 -17.56 40.89 4.59
N VAL A 224 -18.00 39.66 4.27
CA VAL A 224 -18.39 38.64 5.27
C VAL A 224 -17.18 38.22 6.12
N TYR A 225 -16.02 38.07 5.49
CA TYR A 225 -14.76 37.77 6.18
C TYR A 225 -14.32 38.92 7.10
N ALA A 226 -14.52 40.18 6.70
CA ALA A 226 -14.21 41.34 7.53
C ALA A 226 -15.06 41.40 8.82
N GLU A 227 -16.31 40.94 8.76
CA GLU A 227 -17.20 40.84 9.92
C GLU A 227 -16.87 39.64 10.82
N SER A 228 -16.51 38.49 10.24
CA SER A 228 -16.21 37.26 10.98
C SER A 228 -15.03 36.48 10.39
N GLN A 229 -13.83 36.76 10.91
CA GLN A 229 -12.58 36.17 10.42
C GLN A 229 -12.35 34.71 10.83
N ALA A 230 -13.27 34.11 11.59
CA ALA A 230 -13.10 32.76 12.16
C ALA A 230 -14.04 31.72 11.55
N ASP A 231 -14.84 32.07 10.54
CA ASP A 231 -15.81 31.17 9.94
C ASP A 231 -15.15 30.19 8.96
N PRO A 232 -15.09 28.86 9.26
CA PRO A 232 -14.35 27.91 8.42
C PRO A 232 -14.88 27.81 7.00
N ALA A 233 -16.20 27.90 6.79
CA ALA A 233 -16.79 27.70 5.46
C ALA A 233 -16.53 28.91 4.55
N VAL A 234 -16.56 30.12 5.13
CA VAL A 234 -16.20 31.36 4.44
C VAL A 234 -14.71 31.35 4.12
N LEU A 235 -13.86 31.05 5.10
CA LEU A 235 -12.40 30.98 4.92
C LEU A 235 -12.00 29.97 3.83
N GLU A 236 -12.62 28.79 3.82
CA GLU A 236 -12.34 27.75 2.82
C GLU A 236 -12.75 28.20 1.40
N THR A 237 -13.95 28.77 1.26
CA THR A 237 -14.49 29.22 -0.04
C THR A 237 -13.74 30.45 -0.54
N LEU A 238 -13.50 31.45 0.32
CA LEU A 238 -12.76 32.67 0.00
C LEU A 238 -11.29 32.36 -0.33
N GLY A 239 -10.64 31.48 0.44
CA GLY A 239 -9.27 31.05 0.17
C GLY A 239 -9.16 30.39 -1.23
N ALA A 240 -10.07 29.48 -1.56
CA ALA A 240 -10.12 28.87 -2.90
C ALA A 240 -10.37 29.91 -4.01
N ALA A 241 -11.27 30.87 -3.77
CA ALA A 241 -11.55 31.95 -4.72
C ALA A 241 -10.33 32.84 -4.98
N LEU A 242 -9.64 33.26 -3.93
CA LEU A 242 -8.45 34.12 -4.02
C LEU A 242 -7.27 33.40 -4.69
N VAL A 243 -7.09 32.09 -4.42
CA VAL A 243 -6.07 31.28 -5.13
C VAL A 243 -6.39 31.23 -6.63
N ALA A 244 -7.63 30.95 -7.00
CA ALA A 244 -8.04 30.86 -8.40
C ALA A 244 -7.99 32.22 -9.13
N ASP A 245 -8.27 33.32 -8.42
CA ASP A 245 -8.15 34.70 -8.91
C ASP A 245 -6.70 35.24 -8.88
N ARG A 246 -5.73 34.41 -8.48
CA ARG A 246 -4.28 34.74 -8.37
C ARG A 246 -3.94 35.86 -7.38
N ARG A 247 -4.82 36.15 -6.43
CA ARG A 247 -4.60 37.07 -5.30
C ARG A 247 -3.90 36.35 -4.14
N LEU A 248 -2.72 35.80 -4.43
CA LEU A 248 -2.07 34.80 -3.57
C LEU A 248 -1.69 35.31 -2.17
N GLY A 249 -1.32 36.59 -2.04
CA GLY A 249 -0.99 37.17 -0.73
C GLY A 249 -2.20 37.24 0.21
N GLU A 250 -3.36 37.65 -0.31
CA GLU A 250 -4.61 37.66 0.46
C GLU A 250 -5.09 36.22 0.74
N ALA A 251 -4.94 35.33 -0.25
CA ALA A 251 -5.24 33.91 -0.06
C ALA A 251 -4.43 33.30 1.08
N GLU A 252 -3.15 33.67 1.20
CA GLU A 252 -2.27 33.20 2.26
C GLU A 252 -2.78 33.60 3.64
N GLU A 253 -3.16 34.87 3.84
CA GLU A 253 -3.71 35.35 5.11
C GLU A 253 -4.99 34.59 5.50
N VAL A 254 -5.90 34.39 4.53
CA VAL A 254 -7.17 33.68 4.74
C VAL A 254 -6.94 32.20 5.04
N LEU A 255 -6.07 31.52 4.30
CA LEU A 255 -5.79 30.09 4.50
C LEU A 255 -4.99 29.82 5.79
N GLU A 256 -4.17 30.77 6.22
CA GLU A 256 -3.52 30.73 7.53
C GLU A 256 -4.54 30.91 8.67
N ALA A 257 -5.54 31.78 8.50
CA ALA A 257 -6.66 31.88 9.43
C ALA A 257 -7.48 30.58 9.45
N LEU A 258 -7.75 29.96 8.29
CA LEU A 258 -8.44 28.68 8.20
C LEU A 258 -7.71 27.58 8.98
N TYR A 259 -6.39 27.49 8.81
CA TYR A 259 -5.58 26.49 9.52
C TYR A 259 -5.63 26.67 11.03
N LYS A 260 -5.66 27.91 11.54
CA LYS A 260 -5.79 28.19 12.98
C LYS A 260 -7.11 27.71 13.56
N VAL A 261 -8.20 27.79 12.78
CA VAL A 261 -9.53 27.32 13.21
C VAL A 261 -9.68 25.82 13.00
N LYS A 262 -9.12 25.27 11.92
CA LYS A 262 -9.21 23.87 11.52
C LYS A 262 -7.83 23.34 11.12
N ALA A 263 -7.11 22.77 12.08
CA ALA A 263 -5.74 22.29 11.89
C ALA A 263 -5.57 21.27 10.74
N ASP A 264 -6.62 20.50 10.42
CA ASP A 264 -6.60 19.55 9.30
C ASP A 264 -6.74 20.20 7.91
N SER A 265 -6.87 21.52 7.81
CA SER A 265 -6.98 22.23 6.52
C SER A 265 -5.64 22.55 5.86
N TYR A 266 -4.52 21.99 6.33
CA TYR A 266 -3.18 22.27 5.80
C TYR A 266 -3.04 21.91 4.32
N GLU A 267 -3.87 21.01 3.78
CA GLU A 267 -3.84 20.65 2.36
C GLU A 267 -4.05 21.87 1.46
N LYS A 268 -4.90 22.82 1.89
CA LYS A 268 -5.14 24.06 1.14
C LYS A 268 -3.88 24.94 1.03
N LEU A 269 -2.96 24.84 1.99
CA LEU A 269 -1.67 25.54 1.94
C LEU A 269 -0.71 24.92 0.92
N TYR A 270 -0.86 23.63 0.59
CA TYR A 270 -0.15 23.02 -0.55
C TYR A 270 -0.74 23.50 -1.87
N ASP A 271 -2.06 23.64 -1.97
CA ASP A 271 -2.71 24.19 -3.18
C ASP A 271 -2.26 25.63 -3.43
N LEU A 272 -2.12 26.43 -2.36
CA LEU A 272 -1.53 27.77 -2.43
C LEU A 272 -0.06 27.74 -2.86
N ALA A 273 0.74 26.83 -2.31
CA ALA A 273 2.14 26.66 -2.71
C ALA A 273 2.26 26.30 -4.21
N ASP A 274 1.34 25.49 -4.73
CA ASP A 274 1.30 25.11 -6.15
C ASP A 274 0.95 26.31 -7.03
N ALA A 275 0.00 27.14 -6.59
CA ALA A 275 -0.32 28.40 -7.26
C ALA A 275 0.87 29.38 -7.27
N TYR A 276 1.64 29.48 -6.18
CA TYR A 276 2.87 30.26 -6.15
C TYR A 276 3.92 29.73 -7.14
N CYS A 277 4.08 28.41 -7.27
CA CYS A 277 4.99 27.81 -8.25
C CYS A 277 4.58 28.15 -9.69
N LYS A 278 3.28 28.08 -10.02
CA LYS A 278 2.74 28.45 -11.34
C LYS A 278 3.00 29.91 -11.71
N GLU A 279 2.94 30.81 -10.72
CA GLU A 279 3.26 32.24 -10.88
C GLU A 279 4.77 32.55 -10.78
N LYS A 280 5.63 31.53 -10.84
CA LYS A 280 7.10 31.64 -10.74
C LYS A 280 7.60 32.27 -9.44
N LYS A 281 6.83 32.16 -8.36
CA LYS A 281 7.15 32.66 -7.01
C LYS A 281 7.51 31.49 -6.07
N ALA A 282 8.49 30.68 -6.48
CA ALA A 282 8.86 29.46 -5.75
C ALA A 282 9.30 29.73 -4.29
N ASP A 283 9.97 30.85 -4.02
CA ASP A 283 10.42 31.19 -2.66
C ASP A 283 9.23 31.40 -1.68
N SER A 284 8.13 31.99 -2.15
CA SER A 284 6.89 32.12 -1.38
C SER A 284 6.28 30.74 -1.10
N ALA A 285 6.26 29.84 -2.09
CA ALA A 285 5.80 28.46 -1.91
C ALA A 285 6.60 27.74 -0.82
N ILE A 286 7.94 27.84 -0.85
CA ILE A 286 8.80 27.23 0.17
C ILE A 286 8.55 27.82 1.56
N THR A 287 8.30 29.13 1.65
CA THR A 287 8.00 29.79 2.93
C THR A 287 6.69 29.30 3.54
N VAL A 288 5.67 29.04 2.72
CA VAL A 288 4.42 28.40 3.16
C VAL A 288 4.69 26.96 3.61
N LEU A 289 5.37 26.15 2.80
CA LEU A 289 5.64 24.75 3.11
C LEU A 289 6.50 24.56 4.37
N ARG A 290 7.46 25.47 4.64
CA ARG A 290 8.26 25.44 5.87
C ARG A 290 7.41 25.62 7.12
N ARG A 291 6.45 26.55 7.10
CA ARG A 291 5.49 26.73 8.20
C ARG A 291 4.63 25.49 8.40
N VAL A 292 4.16 24.88 7.31
CA VAL A 292 3.38 23.63 7.38
C VAL A 292 4.21 22.49 7.98
N LYS A 293 5.48 22.36 7.55
CA LYS A 293 6.43 21.38 8.08
C LYS A 293 6.60 21.52 9.59
N GLU A 294 6.96 22.72 10.06
CA GLU A 294 7.21 23.01 11.48
C GLU A 294 6.01 22.61 12.34
N ARG A 295 4.80 22.95 11.88
CA ARG A 295 3.55 22.66 12.60
C ARG A 295 3.21 21.18 12.62
N LEU A 296 3.29 20.48 11.48
CA LEU A 296 3.01 19.04 11.42
C LEU A 296 4.07 18.22 12.17
N PHE A 297 5.32 18.65 12.16
CA PHE A 297 6.39 18.00 12.92
C PHE A 297 6.17 18.16 14.42
N ALA A 298 5.82 19.37 14.87
CA ALA A 298 5.44 19.61 16.27
C ALA A 298 4.21 18.76 16.69
N ALA A 299 3.27 18.54 15.78
CA ALA A 299 2.11 17.69 15.98
C ALA A 299 2.39 16.17 15.84
N LYS A 300 3.65 15.75 15.63
CA LYS A 300 4.07 14.36 15.37
C LYS A 300 3.43 13.72 14.12
N ARG A 301 3.01 14.53 13.15
CA ARG A 301 2.40 14.12 11.88
C ARG A 301 3.39 14.22 10.71
N GLN A 302 4.61 13.74 10.94
CA GLN A 302 5.69 13.81 9.95
C GLN A 302 5.37 13.01 8.69
N LYS A 303 4.71 11.85 8.85
CA LYS A 303 4.29 10.99 7.73
C LYS A 303 3.39 11.74 6.75
N ASP A 304 2.35 12.42 7.26
CA ASP A 304 1.39 13.19 6.46
C ASP A 304 2.09 14.31 5.66
N PHE A 305 3.03 15.02 6.29
CA PHE A 305 3.82 16.05 5.60
C PHE A 305 4.67 15.46 4.47
N VAL A 306 5.32 14.32 4.72
CA VAL A 306 6.23 13.66 3.77
C VAL A 306 5.47 13.09 2.57
N GLU A 307 4.31 12.47 2.79
CA GLU A 307 3.43 11.97 1.71
C GLU A 307 2.89 13.12 0.85
N ARG A 308 2.43 14.20 1.48
CA ARG A 308 1.91 15.36 0.74
C ARG A 308 3.01 16.13 0.02
N LEU A 309 4.20 16.26 0.61
CA LEU A 309 5.36 16.88 -0.03
C LEU A 309 5.82 16.11 -1.26
N GLU A 310 5.80 14.78 -1.24
CA GLU A 310 6.12 13.96 -2.41
C GLU A 310 5.15 14.22 -3.56
N THR A 311 3.85 14.24 -3.26
CA THR A 311 2.80 14.57 -4.25
C THR A 311 3.03 15.96 -4.84
N PHE A 312 3.29 16.96 -3.99
CA PHE A 312 3.57 18.34 -4.40
C PHE A 312 4.83 18.44 -5.26
N TYR A 313 5.90 17.75 -4.86
CA TYR A 313 7.18 17.72 -5.59
C TYR A 313 6.99 17.12 -6.98
N ASN A 314 6.28 16.01 -7.11
CA ASN A 314 6.08 15.34 -8.39
C ASN A 314 5.35 16.25 -9.42
N THR A 315 4.42 17.10 -8.97
CA THR A 315 3.76 18.09 -9.83
C THR A 315 4.69 19.25 -10.24
N ASN A 316 5.69 19.55 -9.41
CA ASN A 316 6.57 20.71 -9.54
C ASN A 316 8.05 20.31 -9.70
N GLU A 317 8.33 19.14 -10.29
CA GLU A 317 9.67 18.52 -10.26
C GLU A 317 10.75 19.36 -10.95
N ALA A 318 10.36 20.18 -11.92
CA ALA A 318 11.26 21.07 -12.66
C ALA A 318 11.60 22.37 -11.92
N VAL A 319 10.92 22.67 -10.80
CA VAL A 319 11.13 23.90 -10.03
C VAL A 319 12.27 23.69 -9.04
N LEU A 320 13.44 24.28 -9.34
CA LEU A 320 14.67 24.03 -8.58
C LEU A 320 14.53 24.25 -7.06
N PRO A 321 13.99 25.37 -6.54
CA PRO A 321 13.81 25.55 -5.08
C PRO A 321 12.91 24.48 -4.43
N VAL A 322 11.94 23.94 -5.17
CA VAL A 322 11.05 22.87 -4.70
C VAL A 322 11.81 21.56 -4.59
N ALA A 323 12.61 21.22 -5.60
CA ALA A 323 13.46 20.04 -5.57
C ALA A 323 14.50 20.10 -4.44
N GLU A 324 15.11 21.28 -4.22
CA GLU A 324 16.05 21.50 -3.10
C GLU A 324 15.38 21.32 -1.74
N PHE A 325 14.19 21.90 -1.54
CA PHE A 325 13.43 21.76 -0.31
C PHE A 325 12.97 20.31 -0.06
N ALA A 326 12.52 19.61 -1.09
CA ALA A 326 12.12 18.21 -1.01
C ALA A 326 13.32 17.32 -0.64
N ALA A 327 14.46 17.50 -1.31
CA ALA A 327 15.70 16.78 -1.02
C ALA A 327 16.15 17.00 0.42
N SER A 328 16.21 18.26 0.88
CA SER A 328 16.58 18.59 2.25
C SER A 328 15.64 17.96 3.27
N THR A 329 14.33 17.94 2.99
CA THR A 329 13.34 17.36 3.91
C THR A 329 13.46 15.84 3.95
N PHE A 330 13.52 15.16 2.80
CA PHE A 330 13.62 13.70 2.76
C PHE A 330 14.89 13.19 3.41
N ASN A 331 15.99 13.94 3.29
CA ASN A 331 17.21 13.66 4.05
C ASN A 331 16.99 13.77 5.56
N GLU A 332 16.37 14.87 6.03
CA GLU A 332 16.10 15.09 7.46
C GLU A 332 15.20 14.02 8.10
N VAL A 333 14.22 13.51 7.35
CA VAL A 333 13.33 12.43 7.82
C VAL A 333 13.87 11.02 7.52
N ASN A 334 15.13 10.90 7.05
CA ASN A 334 15.79 9.63 6.72
C ASN A 334 15.03 8.76 5.69
N GLN A 335 14.45 9.39 4.66
CA GLN A 335 13.76 8.72 3.56
C GLN A 335 14.70 8.57 2.36
N GLU A 336 15.74 7.74 2.49
CA GLU A 336 16.85 7.59 1.52
C GLU A 336 16.39 7.32 0.08
N ASN A 337 15.40 6.44 -0.12
CA ASN A 337 14.89 6.14 -1.47
C ASN A 337 14.27 7.37 -2.15
N ARG A 338 13.47 8.15 -1.40
CA ARG A 338 12.85 9.39 -1.93
C ARG A 338 13.91 10.47 -2.13
N TYR A 339 14.87 10.57 -1.20
CA TYR A 339 15.99 11.50 -1.29
C TYR A 339 16.85 11.24 -2.55
N ALA A 340 17.24 9.99 -2.79
CA ALA A 340 17.98 9.59 -3.99
C ALA A 340 17.21 9.87 -5.28
N ALA A 341 15.90 9.57 -5.29
CA ALA A 341 15.04 9.87 -6.44
C ALA A 341 15.02 11.38 -6.74
N VAL A 342 14.88 12.24 -5.72
CA VAL A 342 14.94 13.70 -5.91
C VAL A 342 16.33 14.14 -6.37
N LEU A 343 17.41 13.66 -5.75
CA LEU A 343 18.79 14.02 -6.14
C LEU A 343 19.09 13.67 -7.61
N SER A 344 18.59 12.52 -8.08
CA SER A 344 18.75 12.08 -9.48
C SER A 344 18.14 13.07 -10.48
N LYS A 345 17.04 13.72 -10.10
CA LYS A 345 16.37 14.77 -10.89
C LYS A 345 16.96 16.17 -10.63
N LEU A 346 17.47 16.42 -9.43
CA LEU A 346 18.13 17.67 -9.05
C LEU A 346 19.45 17.88 -9.83
N PHE A 347 20.21 16.80 -10.05
CA PHE A 347 21.47 16.83 -10.79
C PHE A 347 21.36 17.50 -12.18
N PRO A 348 20.48 17.06 -13.11
CA PRO A 348 20.34 17.72 -14.40
C PRO A 348 19.78 19.15 -14.28
N LEU A 349 18.92 19.44 -13.29
CA LEU A 349 18.45 20.81 -13.04
C LEU A 349 19.59 21.76 -12.65
N TYR A 350 20.55 21.28 -11.84
CA TYR A 350 21.74 22.06 -11.53
C TYR A 350 22.64 22.30 -12.74
N LEU A 351 22.79 21.31 -13.62
CA LEU A 351 23.53 21.50 -14.87
C LEU A 351 22.88 22.55 -15.77
N GLN A 352 21.56 22.50 -15.93
CA GLN A 352 20.81 23.49 -16.71
C GLN A 352 20.91 24.89 -16.12
N ALA A 353 20.90 25.01 -14.79
CA ALA A 353 21.07 26.27 -14.07
C ALA A 353 22.54 26.73 -13.96
N GLN A 354 23.49 26.00 -14.57
CA GLN A 354 24.94 26.26 -14.49
C GLN A 354 25.49 26.27 -13.04
N LYS A 355 24.83 25.56 -12.13
CA LYS A 355 25.20 25.38 -10.72
C LYS A 355 26.07 24.13 -10.55
N PHE A 356 27.25 24.11 -11.17
CA PHE A 356 28.12 22.92 -11.23
C PHE A 356 28.62 22.41 -9.87
N PRO A 357 28.97 23.26 -8.88
CA PRO A 357 29.33 22.78 -7.55
C PRO A 357 28.20 22.01 -6.87
N GLN A 358 26.95 22.48 -6.98
CA GLN A 358 25.80 21.80 -6.43
C GLN A 358 25.44 20.52 -7.19
N ALA A 359 25.67 20.48 -8.51
CA ALA A 359 25.57 19.24 -9.28
C ALA A 359 26.58 18.19 -8.80
N ALA A 360 27.82 18.61 -8.49
CA ALA A 360 28.81 17.72 -7.90
C ALA A 360 28.41 17.26 -6.49
N ASP A 361 27.90 18.15 -5.63
CA ASP A 361 27.37 17.77 -4.31
C ASP A 361 26.25 16.71 -4.44
N ALA A 362 25.34 16.90 -5.40
CA ALA A 362 24.24 15.97 -5.64
C ALA A 362 24.75 14.60 -6.14
N LEU A 363 25.76 14.57 -7.01
CA LEU A 363 26.39 13.33 -7.47
C LEU A 363 27.14 12.63 -6.35
N GLU A 364 27.91 13.35 -5.54
CA GLU A 364 28.61 12.79 -4.38
C GLU A 364 27.61 12.14 -3.41
N ARG A 365 26.49 12.80 -3.12
CA ARG A 365 25.42 12.23 -2.28
C ARG A 365 24.73 11.04 -2.93
N LEU A 366 24.53 11.04 -4.25
CA LEU A 366 24.02 9.86 -4.96
C LEU A 366 24.98 8.69 -4.87
N ILE A 367 26.30 8.94 -4.96
CA ILE A 367 27.34 7.93 -4.76
C ILE A 367 27.37 7.46 -3.30
N ASP A 368 27.14 8.35 -2.33
CA ASP A 368 27.03 7.96 -0.91
C ASP A 368 25.85 7.00 -0.67
N ILE A 369 24.74 7.16 -1.41
CA ILE A 369 23.55 6.32 -1.28
C ILE A 369 23.67 5.02 -2.08
N ASP A 370 24.07 5.12 -3.34
CA ASP A 370 24.30 3.98 -4.24
C ASP A 370 25.58 4.23 -5.09
N PRO A 371 26.73 3.74 -4.61
CA PRO A 371 27.99 3.85 -5.34
C PRO A 371 27.97 3.17 -6.71
N TYR A 372 27.05 2.20 -6.91
CA TYR A 372 27.01 1.31 -8.08
C TYR A 372 25.97 1.72 -9.14
N ASP A 373 25.26 2.85 -8.96
CA ASP A 373 24.34 3.36 -10.00
C ASP A 373 25.13 3.59 -11.30
N PHE A 374 24.77 2.83 -12.34
CA PHE A 374 25.40 2.86 -13.66
C PHE A 374 25.28 4.22 -14.35
N SER A 375 24.43 5.11 -13.84
CA SER A 375 24.29 6.48 -14.29
C SER A 375 25.37 7.40 -13.71
N ASN A 376 26.03 7.03 -12.60
CA ASN A 376 27.06 7.85 -11.94
C ASN A 376 28.27 8.15 -12.85
N PRO A 377 28.83 7.19 -13.62
CA PRO A 377 29.89 7.49 -14.59
C PRO A 377 29.47 8.54 -15.63
N LYS A 378 28.23 8.44 -16.14
CA LYS A 378 27.68 9.41 -17.10
C LYS A 378 27.50 10.79 -16.46
N ARG A 379 26.94 10.86 -15.25
CA ARG A 379 26.80 12.11 -14.48
C ARG A 379 28.17 12.74 -14.21
N LEU A 380 29.17 11.95 -13.85
CA LEU A 380 30.55 12.42 -13.69
C LEU A 380 31.10 12.98 -15.00
N GLU A 381 30.92 12.28 -16.12
CA GLU A 381 31.35 12.77 -17.43
C GLU A 381 30.69 14.11 -17.79
N GLU A 382 29.41 14.29 -17.48
CA GLU A 382 28.70 15.56 -17.67
C GLU A 382 29.29 16.73 -16.83
N LEU A 383 30.04 16.44 -15.76
CA LEU A 383 30.78 17.42 -14.95
C LEU A 383 32.23 17.66 -15.41
N LYS A 384 32.74 16.87 -16.37
CA LYS A 384 34.12 16.97 -16.84
C LYS A 384 34.41 18.37 -17.40
N GLY A 385 35.44 19.02 -16.88
CA GLY A 385 35.81 20.39 -17.25
C GLY A 385 34.88 21.49 -16.71
N LYS A 386 33.88 21.15 -15.90
CA LYS A 386 32.93 22.10 -15.28
C LYS A 386 33.13 22.27 -13.77
N ILE A 387 33.90 21.38 -13.15
CA ILE A 387 34.31 21.43 -11.75
C ILE A 387 35.83 21.29 -11.64
N ASP A 388 36.39 21.60 -10.46
CA ASP A 388 37.82 21.47 -10.18
C ASP A 388 38.34 20.02 -10.39
N ASP A 389 39.55 19.90 -10.94
CA ASP A 389 40.18 18.63 -11.31
C ASP A 389 40.53 17.74 -10.11
N VAL A 390 40.76 18.32 -8.92
CA VAL A 390 40.99 17.56 -7.69
C VAL A 390 39.67 16.94 -7.25
N ARG A 391 38.59 17.73 -7.23
CA ARG A 391 37.25 17.25 -6.89
C ARG A 391 36.76 16.20 -7.89
N PHE A 392 36.92 16.44 -9.19
CA PHE A 392 36.55 15.48 -10.24
C PHE A 392 37.25 14.12 -10.04
N ARG A 393 38.56 14.12 -9.81
CA ARG A 393 39.32 12.87 -9.55
C ARG A 393 38.90 12.20 -8.25
N GLY A 394 38.56 12.97 -7.22
CA GLY A 394 38.01 12.46 -5.96
C GLY A 394 36.68 11.75 -6.15
N ILE A 395 35.77 12.30 -6.97
CA ILE A 395 34.50 11.64 -7.30
C ILE A 395 34.75 10.38 -8.16
N ALA A 396 35.64 10.48 -9.16
CA ALA A 396 35.98 9.37 -10.05
C ALA A 396 36.56 8.14 -9.31
N SER A 397 37.43 8.37 -8.32
CA SER A 397 38.02 7.28 -7.54
C SER A 397 36.97 6.53 -6.73
N ARG A 398 35.98 7.23 -6.15
CA ARG A 398 34.88 6.61 -5.39
C ARG A 398 33.98 5.73 -6.25
N ILE A 399 33.68 6.15 -7.47
CA ILE A 399 32.93 5.33 -8.45
C ILE A 399 33.75 4.08 -8.84
N THR A 400 35.07 4.22 -9.00
CA THR A 400 35.95 3.12 -9.43
C THR A 400 36.24 2.11 -8.31
N SER A 401 36.37 2.58 -7.06
CA SER A 401 36.59 1.74 -5.88
C SER A 401 35.40 0.83 -5.56
N GLY A 402 34.17 1.24 -5.86
CA GLY A 402 33.01 0.35 -5.83
C GLY A 402 33.17 -0.83 -6.79
N ALA A 403 33.60 -0.58 -8.03
CA ALA A 403 33.78 -1.63 -9.04
C ALA A 403 34.84 -2.70 -8.69
N THR A 404 35.82 -2.38 -7.83
CA THR A 404 36.97 -3.24 -7.53
C THR A 404 36.73 -4.42 -6.57
N VAL A 405 35.53 -4.61 -6.01
CA VAL A 405 35.22 -5.77 -5.13
C VAL A 405 34.92 -7.06 -5.93
N THR A 406 34.72 -6.96 -7.25
CA THR A 406 34.70 -8.14 -8.14
C THR A 406 36.10 -8.36 -8.71
N GLY A 407 36.72 -9.50 -8.38
CA GLY A 407 38.12 -9.78 -8.68
C GLY A 407 38.48 -9.74 -10.16
N GLN A 408 38.94 -8.59 -10.64
CA GLN A 408 39.76 -8.42 -11.83
C GLN A 408 40.82 -7.35 -11.57
N ALA A 409 41.87 -7.74 -10.85
CA ALA A 409 43.14 -7.03 -10.89
C ALA A 409 44.11 -7.86 -11.75
N ALA A 410 44.15 -7.56 -13.05
CA ALA A 410 45.33 -7.64 -13.91
C ALA A 410 44.93 -7.37 -15.36
N VAL A 411 44.85 -6.10 -15.78
CA VAL A 411 45.40 -5.58 -17.05
C VAL A 411 45.29 -4.05 -16.95
N PHE A 412 46.25 -3.36 -16.32
CA PHE A 412 46.57 -1.96 -16.67
C PHE A 412 47.99 -1.68 -16.21
N SER A 413 48.95 -2.29 -16.91
CA SER A 413 50.30 -1.75 -17.00
C SER A 413 50.50 -1.26 -18.43
N LYS A 414 50.63 0.07 -18.56
CA LYS A 414 51.27 0.82 -19.66
C LYS A 414 51.07 0.27 -21.09
N ALA A 415 50.19 0.91 -21.84
CA ALA A 415 50.50 1.36 -23.19
C ALA A 415 49.49 2.45 -23.57
N GLU A 416 49.99 3.64 -23.85
CA GLU A 416 49.29 4.60 -24.68
C GLU A 416 49.06 3.93 -26.04
N GLU A 417 47.81 3.76 -26.46
CA GLU A 417 47.47 3.80 -27.87
C GLU A 417 45.98 4.06 -28.03
N LYS A 418 45.68 5.02 -28.90
CA LYS A 418 44.34 5.38 -29.36
C LYS A 418 43.60 4.12 -29.81
N THR A 419 42.37 3.94 -29.36
CA THR A 419 41.41 3.18 -30.15
C THR A 419 40.03 3.79 -29.97
N GLU A 420 39.51 4.26 -31.10
CA GLU A 420 38.17 4.78 -31.28
C GLU A 420 37.12 3.76 -30.82
N GLU A 421 36.03 4.29 -30.26
CA GLU A 421 34.82 3.55 -29.93
C GLU A 421 34.23 2.91 -31.20
N ALA A 422 34.30 1.59 -31.29
CA ALA A 422 33.54 0.79 -32.25
C ALA A 422 32.37 0.08 -31.55
N PRO A 423 31.21 -0.07 -32.20
CA PRO A 423 30.06 -0.77 -31.64
C PRO A 423 30.41 -2.24 -31.41
N VAL A 424 29.90 -2.82 -30.32
CA VAL A 424 30.15 -4.22 -29.94
C VAL A 424 29.65 -5.14 -31.06
N THR A 425 30.59 -5.64 -31.86
CA THR A 425 30.38 -6.46 -33.06
C THR A 425 30.47 -7.96 -32.80
N ASP A 426 30.63 -8.39 -31.55
CA ASP A 426 30.72 -9.81 -31.19
C ASP A 426 29.32 -10.39 -30.82
N PRO A 427 28.70 -11.19 -31.71
CA PRO A 427 27.38 -11.76 -31.48
C PRO A 427 27.33 -12.70 -30.25
N ALA A 428 28.45 -13.35 -29.89
CA ALA A 428 28.48 -14.24 -28.74
C ALA A 428 28.40 -13.46 -27.42
N ARG A 429 29.08 -12.32 -27.35
CA ARG A 429 29.08 -11.41 -26.20
C ARG A 429 27.74 -10.69 -26.04
N ARG A 430 27.12 -10.31 -27.16
CA ARG A 430 25.78 -9.72 -27.20
C ARG A 430 24.71 -10.70 -26.70
N GLN A 431 24.81 -11.98 -27.06
CA GLN A 431 23.91 -13.02 -26.59
C GLN A 431 24.11 -13.35 -25.11
N ALA A 432 25.36 -13.40 -24.64
CA ALA A 432 25.66 -13.62 -23.22
C ALA A 432 25.10 -12.51 -22.32
N LEU A 433 25.18 -11.26 -22.78
CA LEU A 433 24.58 -10.11 -22.07
C LEU A 433 23.05 -10.19 -22.02
N LEU A 434 22.40 -10.60 -23.11
CA LEU A 434 20.95 -10.82 -23.13
C LEU A 434 20.54 -11.92 -22.16
N GLU A 435 21.26 -13.05 -22.14
CA GLU A 435 20.99 -14.16 -21.22
C GLU A 435 21.11 -13.73 -19.75
N ASP A 436 22.16 -12.99 -19.38
CA ASP A 436 22.34 -12.51 -18.01
C ASP A 436 21.19 -11.59 -17.56
N MET A 437 20.75 -10.69 -18.45
CA MET A 437 19.63 -9.80 -18.14
C MET A 437 18.28 -10.51 -18.05
N VAL A 438 18.03 -11.53 -18.88
CA VAL A 438 16.83 -12.37 -18.80
C VAL A 438 16.80 -13.13 -17.47
N VAL A 439 17.94 -13.70 -17.05
CA VAL A 439 18.06 -14.41 -15.76
C VAL A 439 17.85 -13.47 -14.58
N GLN A 440 18.42 -12.26 -14.60
CA GLN A 440 18.17 -11.26 -13.55
C GLN A 440 16.71 -10.86 -13.46
N THR A 441 16.03 -10.75 -14.60
CA THR A 441 14.61 -10.40 -14.67
C THR A 441 13.72 -11.52 -14.11
N GLU A 442 14.03 -12.78 -14.42
CA GLU A 442 13.37 -13.95 -13.82
C GLU A 442 13.46 -13.94 -12.30
N ILE A 443 14.65 -13.66 -11.78
CA ILE A 443 14.88 -13.56 -10.34
C ILE A 443 13.96 -12.46 -9.76
N PHE A 444 13.90 -11.27 -10.36
CA PHE A 444 13.02 -10.22 -9.84
C PHE A 444 11.52 -10.59 -9.87
N ILE A 445 11.06 -11.30 -10.89
CA ILE A 445 9.66 -11.76 -10.97
C ILE A 445 9.38 -12.83 -9.91
N GLN A 446 10.28 -13.79 -9.76
CA GLN A 446 10.18 -14.90 -8.81
C GLN A 446 10.11 -14.41 -7.35
N TYR A 447 10.82 -13.34 -7.01
CA TYR A 447 10.80 -12.72 -5.68
C TYR A 447 9.78 -11.57 -5.54
N SER A 448 8.80 -11.47 -6.45
CA SER A 448 7.75 -10.42 -6.42
C SER A 448 8.26 -8.97 -6.44
N LEU A 449 9.51 -8.75 -6.88
CA LEU A 449 10.14 -7.43 -7.05
C LEU A 449 9.75 -6.81 -8.40
N LYS A 450 8.43 -6.65 -8.61
CA LYS A 450 7.83 -6.28 -9.90
C LYS A 450 8.38 -4.98 -10.49
N ALA A 451 8.67 -3.98 -9.67
CA ALA A 451 9.23 -2.71 -10.13
C ALA A 451 10.62 -2.86 -10.76
N LYS A 452 11.50 -3.66 -10.14
CA LYS A 452 12.86 -3.95 -10.65
C LYS A 452 12.83 -4.85 -11.88
N ALA A 453 11.89 -5.80 -11.92
CA ALA A 453 11.64 -6.62 -13.11
C ALA A 453 11.23 -5.76 -14.31
N ILE A 454 10.31 -4.82 -14.13
CA ILE A 454 9.84 -3.90 -15.18
C ILE A 454 10.99 -3.01 -15.69
N GLU A 455 11.80 -2.45 -14.78
CA GLU A 455 12.97 -1.64 -15.16
C GLU A 455 13.97 -2.42 -16.02
N LYS A 456 14.25 -3.68 -15.64
CA LYS A 456 15.13 -4.55 -16.44
C LYS A 456 14.52 -4.92 -17.79
N LEU A 457 13.23 -5.23 -17.83
CA LEU A 457 12.50 -5.52 -19.07
C LEU A 457 12.50 -4.32 -20.03
N GLN A 458 12.33 -3.11 -19.52
CA GLN A 458 12.45 -1.87 -20.30
C GLN A 458 13.86 -1.74 -20.91
N LYS A 459 14.90 -2.03 -20.12
CA LYS A 459 16.30 -1.99 -20.58
C LYS A 459 16.61 -3.08 -21.62
N ILE A 460 16.06 -4.29 -21.46
CA ILE A 460 16.17 -5.35 -22.48
C ILE A 460 15.51 -4.92 -23.78
N HIS A 461 14.30 -4.33 -23.71
CA HIS A 461 13.60 -3.85 -24.90
C HIS A 461 14.38 -2.75 -25.64
N GLN A 462 15.03 -1.84 -24.91
CA GLN A 462 15.87 -0.78 -25.50
C GLN A 462 17.13 -1.32 -26.16
N MET A 463 17.82 -2.28 -25.54
CA MET A 463 19.11 -2.79 -26.03
C MET A 463 18.99 -3.91 -27.08
N PHE A 464 17.86 -4.62 -27.07
CA PHE A 464 17.55 -5.75 -27.94
C PHE A 464 16.16 -5.59 -28.58
N PRO A 465 15.97 -4.56 -29.43
CA PRO A 465 14.67 -4.28 -30.03
C PRO A 465 14.22 -5.43 -30.93
N GLY A 466 12.98 -5.88 -30.74
CA GLY A 466 12.38 -6.98 -31.52
C GLY A 466 12.68 -8.39 -30.99
N GLU A 467 13.56 -8.53 -30.00
CA GLU A 467 13.99 -9.86 -29.51
C GLU A 467 12.92 -10.56 -28.68
N ALA A 468 12.03 -9.80 -28.04
CA ALA A 468 10.85 -10.33 -27.36
C ALA A 468 9.88 -11.06 -28.32
N SER A 469 9.86 -10.72 -29.61
CA SER A 469 9.06 -11.44 -30.62
C SER A 469 9.75 -12.67 -31.19
N ARG A 470 11.00 -12.94 -30.78
CA ARG A 470 11.82 -14.07 -31.22
C ARG A 470 12.19 -15.03 -30.09
N ASN A 471 12.12 -14.55 -28.84
CA ASN A 471 12.49 -15.26 -27.64
C ASN A 471 11.26 -15.45 -26.73
N GLU A 472 10.68 -16.65 -26.75
CA GLU A 472 9.47 -17.01 -26.00
C GLU A 472 9.65 -16.82 -24.48
N ARG A 473 10.85 -17.13 -23.97
CA ARG A 473 11.22 -16.97 -22.56
C ARG A 473 11.15 -15.51 -22.14
N LEU A 474 11.71 -14.61 -22.95
CA LEU A 474 11.64 -13.17 -22.70
C LEU A 474 10.20 -12.63 -22.84
N TYR A 475 9.43 -13.13 -23.82
CA TYR A 475 8.02 -12.76 -24.00
C TYR A 475 7.17 -13.07 -22.75
N LYS A 476 7.32 -14.27 -22.17
CA LYS A 476 6.63 -14.67 -20.93
C LYS A 476 7.01 -13.79 -19.74
N LEU A 477 8.25 -13.30 -19.65
CA LEU A 477 8.65 -12.38 -18.58
C LEU A 477 7.97 -11.00 -18.71
N PHE A 478 7.78 -10.49 -19.92
CA PHE A 478 6.98 -9.30 -20.17
C PHE A 478 5.52 -9.49 -19.73
N GLU A 479 4.92 -10.65 -20.03
CA GLU A 479 3.56 -11.00 -19.58
C GLU A 479 3.46 -11.11 -18.05
N LEU A 480 4.36 -11.86 -17.39
CA LEU A 480 4.37 -12.05 -15.93
C LEU A 480 4.61 -10.73 -15.17
N ALA A 481 5.44 -9.84 -15.71
CA ALA A 481 5.65 -8.51 -15.16
C ALA A 481 4.47 -7.55 -15.41
N GLY A 482 3.50 -7.91 -16.25
CA GLY A 482 2.37 -7.06 -16.63
C GLY A 482 2.78 -5.82 -17.43
N PHE A 483 3.88 -5.92 -18.18
CA PHE A 483 4.42 -4.83 -19.00
C PHE A 483 4.66 -5.35 -20.42
N MET A 484 3.85 -4.93 -21.40
CA MET A 484 4.03 -5.32 -22.80
C MET A 484 4.39 -4.10 -23.66
N PRO A 485 5.59 -4.06 -24.29
CA PRO A 485 5.96 -2.94 -25.14
C PRO A 485 5.11 -2.88 -26.43
N PRO A 486 4.79 -1.67 -26.94
CA PRO A 486 3.96 -1.52 -28.14
C PRO A 486 4.65 -2.11 -29.38
N GLY A 487 3.91 -2.93 -30.14
CA GLY A 487 4.38 -3.54 -31.39
C GLY A 487 5.05 -4.92 -31.26
N VAL A 488 5.24 -5.44 -30.04
CA VAL A 488 5.74 -6.80 -29.81
C VAL A 488 4.60 -7.81 -30.04
N LYS A 489 4.77 -8.73 -30.99
CA LYS A 489 3.84 -9.84 -31.25
C LYS A 489 4.39 -11.13 -30.64
N ALA A 490 3.50 -12.04 -30.26
CA ALA A 490 3.86 -13.38 -29.83
C ALA A 490 4.70 -14.08 -30.94
N PRO A 491 5.82 -14.73 -30.58
CA PRO A 491 6.61 -15.49 -31.54
C PRO A 491 5.75 -16.58 -32.22
N PRO A 492 5.99 -16.92 -33.52
CA PRO A 492 5.29 -18.01 -34.17
C PRO A 492 5.56 -19.35 -33.43
N PRO A 493 4.57 -20.27 -33.34
CA PRO A 493 4.73 -21.51 -32.60
C PRO A 493 5.74 -22.43 -33.30
N GLY A 494 6.99 -22.34 -32.88
CA GLY A 494 8.09 -23.22 -33.30
C GLY A 494 8.29 -24.32 -32.28
N GLY A 495 7.52 -25.39 -32.41
CA GLY A 495 7.77 -26.69 -31.77
C GLY A 495 7.69 -26.73 -30.25
N ALA A 496 6.47 -26.64 -29.71
CA ALA A 496 6.21 -27.20 -28.38
C ALA A 496 6.45 -28.73 -28.41
N PRO A 497 7.01 -29.35 -27.36
CA PRO A 497 6.57 -30.68 -26.98
C PRO A 497 5.07 -30.58 -26.68
N ALA A 498 4.29 -31.42 -27.35
CA ALA A 498 2.84 -31.41 -27.36
C ALA A 498 2.21 -31.25 -25.96
N GLU A 499 1.09 -30.52 -25.92
CA GLU A 499 0.08 -30.68 -24.87
C GLU A 499 -0.17 -32.18 -24.64
N ALA A 500 0.22 -32.66 -23.46
CA ALA A 500 -0.18 -33.99 -23.02
C ALA A 500 -1.67 -33.93 -22.64
N ALA A 501 -2.48 -34.63 -23.43
CA ALA A 501 -3.79 -35.11 -23.02
C ALA A 501 -3.68 -35.87 -21.67
N PRO A 502 -4.75 -35.91 -20.85
CA PRO A 502 -4.67 -36.44 -19.49
C PRO A 502 -4.28 -37.92 -19.52
N VAL A 503 -3.06 -38.22 -19.07
CA VAL A 503 -2.63 -39.60 -18.84
C VAL A 503 -3.30 -40.06 -17.56
N ALA A 504 -4.16 -41.07 -17.68
CA ALA A 504 -4.77 -41.76 -16.56
C ALA A 504 -3.69 -42.15 -15.54
N ALA A 505 -3.90 -41.75 -14.29
CA ALA A 505 -3.07 -42.15 -13.16
C ALA A 505 -3.01 -43.68 -13.08
N ALA A 506 -1.84 -44.25 -13.32
CA ALA A 506 -1.52 -45.59 -12.83
C ALA A 506 -1.42 -45.51 -11.30
N PRO A 507 -1.98 -46.49 -10.56
CA PRO A 507 -1.96 -46.44 -9.10
C PRO A 507 -0.51 -46.51 -8.59
N PRO A 508 -0.18 -45.82 -7.49
CA PRO A 508 1.17 -45.84 -6.93
C PRO A 508 1.55 -47.27 -6.54
N ALA A 509 2.73 -47.71 -6.96
CA ALA A 509 3.31 -48.96 -6.50
C ALA A 509 3.49 -48.90 -4.97
N PRO A 510 3.20 -49.99 -4.24
CA PRO A 510 3.28 -49.97 -2.77
C PRO A 510 4.72 -49.74 -2.31
N PRO A 511 4.93 -49.02 -1.19
CA PRO A 511 6.27 -48.80 -0.66
C PRO A 511 6.92 -50.16 -0.30
N PRO A 512 8.21 -50.36 -0.60
CA PRO A 512 8.89 -51.60 -0.24
C PRO A 512 8.89 -51.75 1.28
N ALA A 513 8.63 -52.98 1.75
CA ALA A 513 8.58 -53.32 3.17
C ALA A 513 9.82 -52.81 3.91
N ALA A 514 9.62 -52.11 5.02
CA ALA A 514 10.67 -51.52 5.83
C ALA A 514 11.65 -52.58 6.35
N SER A 515 12.81 -52.69 5.70
CA SER A 515 13.98 -53.39 6.21
C SER A 515 14.73 -52.47 7.18
N GLY A 516 15.50 -53.03 8.12
CA GLY A 516 16.34 -52.23 9.03
C GLY A 516 17.34 -51.28 8.34
N GLU A 517 17.65 -51.52 7.06
CA GLU A 517 18.46 -50.63 6.21
C GLU A 517 17.75 -49.28 5.96
N THR A 518 16.43 -49.29 5.69
CA THR A 518 15.66 -48.05 5.38
C THR A 518 15.58 -47.04 6.53
N VAL A 519 15.54 -47.52 7.79
CA VAL A 519 15.56 -46.63 8.97
C VAL A 519 16.94 -46.00 9.16
N SER A 520 18.01 -46.73 8.86
CA SER A 520 19.37 -46.18 8.88
C SER A 520 19.59 -45.17 7.76
N ASP A 521 19.05 -45.43 6.57
CA ASP A 521 19.11 -44.52 5.42
C ASP A 521 18.41 -43.19 5.74
N LEU A 522 17.21 -43.23 6.35
CA LEU A 522 16.49 -42.02 6.77
C LEU A 522 17.25 -41.21 7.83
N ALA A 523 17.85 -41.88 8.82
CA ALA A 523 18.69 -41.21 9.82
C ALA A 523 19.91 -40.57 9.16
N LYS A 524 20.52 -41.24 8.18
CA LYS A 524 21.68 -40.70 7.45
C LYS A 524 21.30 -39.55 6.53
N ILE A 525 20.14 -39.59 5.86
CA ILE A 525 19.60 -38.46 5.10
C ILE A 525 19.52 -37.24 6.03
N SER A 526 18.95 -37.39 7.23
CA SER A 526 18.85 -36.29 8.19
C SER A 526 20.22 -35.75 8.62
N GLU A 527 21.20 -36.62 8.89
CA GLU A 527 22.56 -36.22 9.27
C GLU A 527 23.26 -35.46 8.14
N ILE A 528 23.22 -36.00 6.92
CA ILE A 528 23.82 -35.38 5.73
C ILE A 528 23.13 -34.03 5.48
N THR A 529 21.80 -33.98 5.51
CA THR A 529 21.03 -32.75 5.35
C THR A 529 21.49 -31.67 6.33
N HIS A 530 21.63 -32.02 7.61
CA HIS A 530 22.10 -31.08 8.62
C HIS A 530 23.53 -30.60 8.37
N ALA A 531 24.40 -31.47 7.85
CA ALA A 531 25.77 -31.12 7.47
C ALA A 531 25.85 -30.23 6.21
N LEU A 532 24.94 -30.43 5.24
CA LEU A 532 24.83 -29.63 4.02
C LEU A 532 24.43 -28.18 4.33
N TYR A 533 23.39 -27.98 5.14
CA TYR A 533 22.89 -26.64 5.48
C TYR A 533 23.84 -25.81 6.38
N ARG A 534 24.87 -26.44 6.95
CA ARG A 534 25.94 -25.75 7.69
C ARG A 534 27.04 -25.20 6.78
N GLN A 535 27.06 -25.58 5.50
CA GLN A 535 28.09 -25.15 4.55
C GLN A 535 27.78 -23.76 3.99
N GLY A 536 28.81 -22.92 3.86
CA GLY A 536 28.66 -21.52 3.44
C GLY A 536 28.77 -21.24 1.93
N THR A 537 29.09 -22.25 1.09
CA THR A 537 29.25 -22.05 -0.36
C THR A 537 28.71 -23.24 -1.15
N ALA A 538 28.27 -23.02 -2.39
CA ALA A 538 27.79 -24.09 -3.27
C ALA A 538 28.82 -25.22 -3.45
N LYS A 539 30.10 -24.87 -3.53
CA LYS A 539 31.21 -25.83 -3.64
C LYS A 539 31.36 -26.70 -2.39
N THR A 540 31.25 -26.11 -1.19
CA THR A 540 31.37 -26.86 0.07
C THR A 540 30.14 -27.69 0.36
N VAL A 541 28.93 -27.23 0.00
CA VAL A 541 27.71 -28.06 0.02
C VAL A 541 27.89 -29.30 -0.84
N LEU A 542 28.29 -29.12 -2.11
CA LEU A 542 28.45 -30.21 -3.07
C LEU A 542 29.54 -31.19 -2.62
N HIS A 543 30.66 -30.70 -2.10
CA HIS A 543 31.74 -31.55 -1.56
C HIS A 543 31.26 -32.40 -0.38
N THR A 544 30.51 -31.82 0.55
CA THR A 544 29.96 -32.55 1.70
C THR A 544 28.98 -33.62 1.27
N ALA A 545 28.09 -33.34 0.30
CA ALA A 545 27.16 -34.32 -0.25
C ALA A 545 27.91 -35.52 -0.85
N VAL A 546 28.86 -35.23 -1.73
CA VAL A 546 29.65 -36.24 -2.45
C VAL A 546 30.49 -37.09 -1.51
N SER A 547 31.12 -36.48 -0.51
CA SER A 547 31.95 -37.17 0.47
C SER A 547 31.13 -38.10 1.36
N GLU A 548 30.00 -37.63 1.90
CA GLU A 548 29.17 -38.43 2.79
C GLU A 548 28.44 -39.56 2.05
N LEU A 549 27.92 -39.29 0.84
CA LEU A 549 27.33 -40.33 -0.01
C LEU A 549 28.35 -41.41 -0.37
N GLY A 550 29.55 -41.02 -0.81
CA GLY A 550 30.60 -41.96 -1.18
C GLY A 550 31.02 -42.86 -0.03
N LYS A 551 31.20 -42.31 1.18
CA LYS A 551 31.53 -43.08 2.39
C LYS A 551 30.39 -44.01 2.81
N TYR A 552 29.16 -43.50 2.87
CA TYR A 552 28.03 -44.24 3.40
C TYR A 552 27.62 -45.39 2.47
N LEU A 553 27.52 -45.11 1.17
CA LEU A 553 27.20 -46.11 0.16
C LEU A 553 28.39 -47.00 -0.22
N ARG A 554 29.58 -46.76 0.34
CA ARG A 554 30.82 -47.49 0.03
C ARG A 554 31.11 -47.56 -1.47
N ALA A 555 30.82 -46.48 -2.19
CA ALA A 555 31.11 -46.39 -3.61
C ALA A 555 32.61 -46.19 -3.84
N SER A 556 33.16 -46.77 -4.91
CA SER A 556 34.57 -46.54 -5.28
C SER A 556 34.85 -45.06 -5.53
N ARG A 557 33.89 -44.36 -6.13
CA ARG A 557 34.00 -42.93 -6.43
C ARG A 557 32.62 -42.27 -6.47
N CYS A 558 32.53 -41.04 -5.97
CA CYS A 558 31.36 -40.18 -6.07
C CYS A 558 31.81 -38.84 -6.69
N LEU A 559 31.14 -38.39 -7.73
CA LEU A 559 31.41 -37.15 -8.45
C LEU A 559 30.21 -36.22 -8.31
N GLY A 560 30.44 -34.95 -8.03
CA GLY A 560 29.38 -33.94 -8.01
C GLY A 560 29.78 -32.75 -8.87
N THR A 561 28.87 -32.26 -9.70
CA THR A 561 29.11 -31.10 -10.55
C THR A 561 27.97 -30.10 -10.55
N LEU A 562 28.31 -28.83 -10.80
CA LEU A 562 27.37 -27.74 -11.05
C LEU A 562 27.63 -27.16 -12.44
N GLY A 563 26.57 -26.84 -13.17
CA GLY A 563 26.62 -26.35 -14.55
C GLY A 563 25.52 -26.94 -15.42
N ARG A 564 25.20 -26.27 -16.54
CA ARG A 564 24.20 -26.77 -17.49
C ARG A 564 24.73 -28.07 -18.15
N PRO A 565 23.91 -29.14 -18.26
CA PRO A 565 24.27 -30.33 -19.01
C PRO A 565 24.72 -29.98 -20.44
N GLY A 566 25.82 -30.58 -20.90
CA GLY A 566 26.43 -30.30 -22.20
C GLY A 566 27.47 -29.18 -22.22
N THR A 567 27.71 -28.48 -21.11
CA THR A 567 28.80 -27.48 -20.96
C THR A 567 29.84 -27.92 -19.93
N PRO A 568 31.09 -27.41 -19.96
CA PRO A 568 32.07 -27.68 -18.91
C PRO A 568 31.52 -27.25 -17.54
N PRO A 569 31.64 -28.09 -16.50
CA PRO A 569 31.08 -27.78 -15.19
C PRO A 569 31.77 -26.55 -14.58
N SER A 570 30.98 -25.64 -14.00
CA SER A 570 31.51 -24.47 -13.27
C SER A 570 32.16 -24.86 -11.95
N THR A 571 31.78 -26.02 -11.41
CA THR A 571 32.41 -26.64 -10.24
C THR A 571 32.29 -28.15 -10.36
N ALA A 572 33.38 -28.87 -10.08
CA ALA A 572 33.38 -30.31 -9.94
C ALA A 572 34.11 -30.70 -8.64
N VAL A 573 33.58 -31.68 -7.93
CA VAL A 573 34.16 -32.24 -6.71
C VAL A 573 34.12 -33.75 -6.79
N GLU A 574 35.12 -34.41 -6.22
CA GLU A 574 35.29 -35.85 -6.31
C GLU A 574 35.64 -36.44 -4.95
N TYR A 575 34.95 -37.51 -4.59
CA TYR A 575 35.31 -38.43 -3.53
C TYR A 575 35.84 -39.73 -4.14
N CYS A 576 36.97 -40.23 -3.63
CA CYS A 576 37.52 -41.54 -3.98
C CYS A 576 37.67 -42.37 -2.70
N SER A 577 37.30 -43.64 -2.75
CA SER A 577 37.58 -44.57 -1.65
C SER A 577 39.09 -44.83 -1.53
N PRO A 578 39.60 -45.27 -0.37
CA PRO A 578 41.01 -45.65 -0.22
C PRO A 578 41.44 -46.66 -1.30
N GLY A 579 42.57 -46.40 -1.97
CA GLY A 579 43.10 -47.25 -3.05
C GLY A 579 42.57 -46.94 -4.46
N VAL A 580 41.61 -46.02 -4.62
CA VAL A 580 41.11 -45.58 -5.93
C VAL A 580 41.78 -44.25 -6.33
N PRO A 581 42.47 -44.18 -7.49
CA PRO A 581 43.11 -42.94 -7.94
C PRO A 581 42.07 -41.90 -8.40
N GLN A 582 42.38 -40.61 -8.23
CA GLN A 582 41.55 -39.52 -8.75
C GLN A 582 41.38 -39.60 -10.27
N SER A 583 40.23 -39.15 -10.75
CA SER A 583 39.94 -39.20 -12.19
C SER A 583 40.75 -38.13 -12.93
N PRO A 584 41.28 -38.42 -14.12
CA PRO A 584 41.84 -37.38 -14.98
C PRO A 584 40.76 -36.35 -15.31
N GLY A 585 41.04 -35.05 -15.10
CA GLY A 585 40.08 -33.97 -15.35
C GLY A 585 39.40 -34.02 -16.72
N PRO A 586 40.13 -34.26 -17.84
CA PRO A 586 39.51 -34.41 -19.17
C PRO A 586 38.55 -35.61 -19.27
N ALA A 587 38.82 -36.71 -18.56
CA ALA A 587 37.95 -37.87 -18.53
C ALA A 587 36.65 -37.57 -17.77
N VAL A 588 36.70 -36.78 -16.69
CA VAL A 588 35.52 -36.30 -15.95
C VAL A 588 34.66 -35.40 -16.84
N VAL A 589 35.25 -34.42 -17.53
CA VAL A 589 34.50 -33.52 -18.43
C VAL A 589 33.83 -34.32 -19.56
N LYS A 590 34.54 -35.29 -20.15
CA LYS A 590 34.00 -36.13 -21.21
C LYS A 590 32.86 -37.04 -20.71
N LEU A 591 33.02 -37.65 -19.54
CA LEU A 591 31.98 -38.43 -18.86
C LEU A 591 30.72 -37.60 -18.64
N LEU A 592 30.86 -36.38 -18.11
CA LEU A 592 29.73 -35.49 -17.84
C LEU A 592 29.05 -35.00 -19.12
N GLY A 593 29.82 -34.77 -20.19
CA GLY A 593 29.26 -34.43 -21.51
C GLY A 593 28.39 -35.55 -22.06
N VAL A 594 28.82 -36.81 -21.92
CA VAL A 594 28.04 -37.98 -22.33
C VAL A 594 26.79 -38.14 -21.46
N LEU A 595 26.92 -38.04 -20.13
CA LEU A 595 25.80 -38.16 -19.20
C LEU A 595 24.77 -37.04 -19.39
N GLY A 596 25.21 -35.82 -19.73
CA GLY A 596 24.33 -34.69 -20.00
C GLY A 596 23.56 -34.77 -21.32
N GLN A 597 23.96 -35.66 -22.24
CA GLN A 597 23.22 -35.96 -23.47
C GLN A 597 22.22 -37.12 -23.30
N GLN A 598 22.27 -37.83 -22.17
CA GLN A 598 21.31 -38.87 -21.83
C GLN A 598 20.08 -38.25 -21.16
N ASN A 599 18.91 -38.84 -21.41
CA ASN A 599 17.67 -38.40 -20.75
C ASN A 599 17.65 -38.97 -19.32
N LEU A 600 18.28 -38.25 -18.39
CA LEU A 600 18.45 -38.71 -17.02
C LEU A 600 17.10 -38.70 -16.28
N ASP A 601 16.71 -39.84 -15.70
CA ASP A 601 15.52 -39.94 -14.85
C ASP A 601 15.76 -39.22 -13.52
N PRO A 602 15.02 -38.12 -13.21
CA PRO A 602 15.17 -37.39 -11.96
C PRO A 602 14.53 -38.09 -10.76
N GLU A 603 13.65 -39.07 -10.98
CA GLU A 603 12.95 -39.79 -9.91
C GLU A 603 13.68 -41.04 -9.45
N ASN A 604 14.26 -41.79 -10.40
CA ASN A 604 14.92 -43.07 -10.12
C ASN A 604 16.43 -43.04 -10.40
N GLY A 605 16.97 -41.91 -10.84
CA GLY A 605 18.34 -41.87 -11.35
C GLY A 605 18.50 -42.75 -12.60
N THR A 606 19.62 -42.59 -13.28
CA THR A 606 19.93 -43.40 -14.47
C THR A 606 21.06 -44.37 -14.15
N VAL A 607 20.74 -45.66 -14.17
CA VAL A 607 21.73 -46.72 -14.08
C VAL A 607 22.26 -46.99 -15.49
N LEU A 608 23.58 -46.87 -15.66
CA LEU A 608 24.23 -47.13 -16.93
C LEU A 608 25.06 -48.41 -16.84
N ASP A 609 24.81 -49.32 -17.77
CA ASP A 609 25.60 -50.53 -17.95
C ASP A 609 26.91 -50.17 -18.67
N THR A 610 28.05 -50.50 -18.06
CA THR A 610 29.38 -50.03 -18.49
C THR A 610 29.91 -50.73 -19.73
N ASN A 611 29.18 -51.73 -20.23
CA ASN A 611 29.44 -52.36 -21.52
C ASN A 611 29.21 -51.44 -22.73
N LEU A 612 28.67 -50.22 -22.56
CA LEU A 612 28.12 -49.41 -23.65
C LEU A 612 28.85 -48.10 -24.01
N SER A 613 29.91 -47.66 -23.30
CA SER A 613 30.70 -46.51 -23.81
C SER A 613 32.18 -46.44 -23.37
N PRO A 614 33.11 -46.14 -24.29
CA PRO A 614 34.56 -46.07 -24.03
C PRO A 614 34.95 -45.01 -22.99
N GLU A 615 34.11 -44.00 -22.76
CA GLU A 615 34.27 -42.96 -21.76
C GLU A 615 34.13 -43.48 -20.32
N LEU A 616 33.28 -44.50 -20.09
CA LEU A 616 33.09 -45.10 -18.74
C LEU A 616 34.29 -45.95 -18.34
N LYS A 617 34.90 -46.65 -19.32
CA LYS A 617 36.15 -47.39 -19.12
C LYS A 617 37.32 -46.46 -18.77
N ALA A 618 37.35 -45.25 -19.33
CA ALA A 618 38.40 -44.26 -19.05
C ALA A 618 38.39 -43.75 -17.60
N VAL A 619 37.25 -43.82 -16.91
CA VAL A 619 37.10 -43.46 -15.49
C VAL A 619 37.19 -44.69 -14.57
N GLY A 620 37.35 -45.89 -15.16
CA GLY A 620 37.51 -47.16 -14.45
C GLY A 620 36.23 -47.69 -13.80
N ALA A 621 35.05 -47.26 -14.25
CA ALA A 621 33.78 -47.68 -13.67
C ALA A 621 33.25 -48.98 -14.32
N GLN A 622 32.76 -49.90 -13.50
CA GLN A 622 32.00 -51.11 -13.87
C GLN A 622 30.49 -50.95 -13.69
N SER A 623 30.04 -50.01 -12.84
CA SER A 623 28.62 -49.66 -12.73
C SER A 623 28.47 -48.22 -12.29
N ILE A 624 27.48 -47.51 -12.85
CA ILE A 624 27.23 -46.09 -12.60
C ILE A 624 25.77 -45.85 -12.25
N LEU A 625 25.55 -44.97 -11.28
CA LEU A 625 24.25 -44.38 -10.98
C LEU A 625 24.41 -42.85 -11.02
N ALA A 626 23.71 -42.21 -11.94
CA ALA A 626 23.72 -40.76 -12.11
C ALA A 626 22.37 -40.15 -11.67
N MET A 627 22.43 -39.07 -10.90
CA MET A 627 21.26 -38.35 -10.39
C MET A 627 21.40 -36.86 -10.73
N PRO A 628 20.46 -36.27 -11.48
CA PRO A 628 20.49 -34.84 -11.77
C PRO A 628 20.12 -34.02 -10.52
N LEU A 629 20.74 -32.85 -10.39
CA LEU A 629 20.30 -31.81 -9.46
C LEU A 629 19.29 -30.94 -10.21
N ILE A 630 18.01 -31.04 -9.88
CA ILE A 630 16.93 -30.30 -10.56
C ILE A 630 16.56 -29.08 -9.75
N ASP A 631 16.66 -27.90 -10.37
CA ASP A 631 16.09 -26.68 -9.81
C ASP A 631 14.56 -26.85 -9.72
N LYS A 632 14.03 -26.85 -8.50
CA LYS A 632 12.61 -27.16 -8.24
C LYS A 632 11.66 -26.14 -8.85
N GLU A 633 12.10 -24.91 -9.06
CA GLU A 633 11.27 -23.84 -9.62
C GLU A 633 11.33 -23.82 -11.14
N LYS A 634 12.53 -24.01 -11.72
CA LYS A 634 12.72 -23.99 -13.18
C LYS A 634 12.49 -25.34 -13.85
N GLN A 635 12.45 -26.42 -13.08
CA GLN A 635 12.42 -27.81 -13.57
C GLN A 635 13.58 -28.10 -14.55
N GLU A 636 14.73 -27.45 -14.34
CA GLU A 636 15.92 -27.58 -15.17
C GLU A 636 17.08 -28.21 -14.38
N PRO A 637 17.91 -29.06 -15.02
CA PRO A 637 19.11 -29.61 -14.40
C PRO A 637 20.21 -28.55 -14.24
N VAL A 638 20.60 -28.30 -12.99
CA VAL A 638 21.67 -27.34 -12.61
C VAL A 638 22.99 -28.02 -12.23
N GLY A 639 22.99 -29.35 -12.19
CA GLY A 639 24.15 -30.14 -11.84
C GLY A 639 23.86 -31.65 -11.83
N LEU A 640 24.82 -32.43 -11.36
CA LEU A 640 24.78 -33.88 -11.38
C LEU A 640 25.55 -34.45 -10.18
N ILE A 641 25.04 -35.53 -9.58
CA ILE A 641 25.79 -36.40 -8.67
C ILE A 641 25.89 -37.79 -9.30
N VAL A 642 27.09 -38.34 -9.40
CA VAL A 642 27.37 -39.62 -10.04
C VAL A 642 28.11 -40.53 -9.08
N LEU A 643 27.52 -41.67 -8.77
CA LEU A 643 28.17 -42.76 -8.06
C LEU A 643 28.72 -43.76 -9.08
N SER A 644 29.94 -44.24 -8.81
CA SER A 644 30.57 -45.28 -9.62
C SER A 644 31.27 -46.32 -8.77
N GLN A 645 31.18 -47.57 -9.22
CA GLN A 645 31.88 -48.72 -8.65
C GLN A 645 32.91 -49.23 -9.66
N ALA A 646 34.14 -49.51 -9.23
CA ALA A 646 35.26 -49.86 -10.11
C ALA A 646 35.73 -51.32 -10.01
N ASP A 647 35.52 -51.96 -8.85
CA ASP A 647 36.02 -53.29 -8.53
C ASP A 647 35.08 -54.43 -8.96
N HIS A 648 33.76 -54.19 -8.96
CA HIS A 648 32.75 -55.14 -9.41
C HIS A 648 31.54 -54.43 -10.04
N VAL A 649 30.73 -55.17 -10.80
CA VAL A 649 29.42 -54.71 -11.27
C VAL A 649 28.45 -54.66 -10.09
N ARG A 650 28.06 -53.45 -9.67
CA ARG A 650 27.10 -53.23 -8.58
C ARG A 650 25.69 -53.09 -9.13
N GLN A 651 24.76 -53.86 -8.59
CA GLN A 651 23.33 -53.60 -8.75
C GLN A 651 22.89 -52.58 -7.70
N TRP A 652 22.51 -51.39 -8.14
CA TRP A 652 22.04 -50.33 -7.25
C TRP A 652 20.66 -50.70 -6.67
N LYS A 653 20.57 -50.80 -5.36
CA LYS A 653 19.31 -51.14 -4.70
C LYS A 653 18.35 -49.93 -4.74
N PRO A 654 17.02 -50.14 -4.73
CA PRO A 654 16.05 -49.04 -4.70
C PRO A 654 16.22 -48.05 -3.54
N ASN A 655 16.67 -48.52 -2.36
CA ASN A 655 16.93 -47.64 -1.22
C ASN A 655 18.20 -46.76 -1.42
N GLU A 656 19.21 -47.26 -2.14
CA GLU A 656 20.42 -46.48 -2.47
C GLU A 656 20.11 -45.37 -3.48
N VAL A 657 19.23 -45.68 -4.44
CA VAL A 657 18.68 -44.71 -5.40
C VAL A 657 17.88 -43.63 -4.66
N TYR A 658 16.99 -44.04 -3.76
CA TYR A 658 16.19 -43.13 -2.94
C TYR A 658 17.07 -42.22 -2.07
N LEU A 659 18.08 -42.78 -1.41
CA LEU A 659 19.04 -42.02 -0.60
C LEU A 659 19.78 -40.98 -1.46
N LEU A 660 20.27 -41.39 -2.63
CA LEU A 660 20.96 -40.49 -3.56
C LEU A 660 20.03 -39.35 -4.01
N ARG A 661 18.79 -39.64 -4.39
CA ARG A 661 17.77 -38.63 -4.76
C ARG A 661 17.51 -37.67 -3.59
N ALA A 662 17.24 -38.21 -2.41
CA ALA A 662 16.96 -37.38 -1.23
C ALA A 662 18.13 -36.44 -0.92
N VAL A 663 19.38 -36.92 -0.95
CA VAL A 663 20.56 -36.07 -0.71
C VAL A 663 20.79 -35.09 -1.87
N ALA A 664 20.54 -35.48 -3.12
CA ALA A 664 20.63 -34.61 -4.29
C ALA A 664 19.63 -33.44 -4.18
N ASP A 665 18.37 -33.72 -3.82
CA ASP A 665 17.33 -32.70 -3.61
C ASP A 665 17.72 -31.73 -2.48
N GLN A 666 18.27 -32.24 -1.38
CA GLN A 666 18.71 -31.40 -0.25
C GLN A 666 19.96 -30.58 -0.61
N ALA A 667 20.89 -31.15 -1.38
CA ALA A 667 22.07 -30.45 -1.86
C ALA A 667 21.72 -29.32 -2.82
N GLU A 668 20.80 -29.55 -3.77
CA GLU A 668 20.26 -28.51 -4.65
C GLU A 668 19.66 -27.38 -3.83
N THR A 669 18.75 -27.70 -2.91
CA THR A 669 18.05 -26.69 -2.12
C THR A 669 19.02 -25.92 -1.22
N ALA A 670 20.05 -26.56 -0.68
CA ALA A 670 21.12 -25.90 0.08
C ALA A 670 22.00 -25.00 -0.81
N ILE A 671 22.29 -25.41 -2.05
CA ILE A 671 23.04 -24.61 -3.04
C ILE A 671 22.25 -23.38 -3.46
N THR A 672 20.96 -23.52 -3.76
CA THR A 672 20.07 -22.42 -4.15
C THR A 672 19.92 -21.41 -3.00
N ASN A 673 19.70 -21.89 -1.77
CA ASN A 673 19.68 -21.06 -0.56
C ASN A 673 21.03 -20.38 -0.25
N GLY A 674 22.15 -21.06 -0.50
CA GLY A 674 23.50 -20.49 -0.34
C GLY A 674 23.77 -19.37 -1.36
N LYS A 675 23.32 -19.55 -2.61
CA LYS A 675 23.35 -18.49 -3.63
C LYS A 675 22.48 -17.31 -3.21
N LEU A 676 21.26 -17.54 -2.72
CA LEU A 676 20.37 -16.52 -2.16
C LEU A 676 21.01 -15.71 -1.03
N ARG A 677 21.68 -16.37 -0.07
CA ARG A 677 22.37 -15.68 1.03
C ARG A 677 23.60 -14.92 0.57
N SER A 678 24.39 -15.49 -0.32
CA SER A 678 25.54 -14.79 -0.90
C SER A 678 25.08 -13.59 -1.71
N LEU A 679 24.02 -13.74 -2.51
CA LEU A 679 23.42 -12.67 -3.28
C LEU A 679 22.79 -11.61 -2.36
N MET A 680 22.10 -11.97 -1.27
CA MET A 680 21.67 -11.00 -0.27
C MET A 680 22.86 -10.28 0.37
N LYS A 681 23.92 -10.98 0.75
CA LYS A 681 25.12 -10.34 1.32
C LYS A 681 25.85 -9.44 0.31
N THR A 682 25.80 -9.76 -0.98
CA THR A 682 26.44 -9.00 -2.06
C THR A 682 25.55 -7.87 -2.62
N LEU A 683 24.22 -8.00 -2.51
CA LEU A 683 23.22 -7.02 -2.97
C LEU A 683 22.70 -6.13 -1.83
N SER A 684 22.94 -6.51 -0.56
CA SER A 684 22.67 -5.66 0.60
C SER A 684 23.72 -4.56 0.68
N VAL A 685 23.22 -3.32 0.80
CA VAL A 685 24.04 -2.13 1.06
C VAL A 685 24.73 -2.33 2.42
N ALA A 686 26.01 -2.69 2.40
CA ALA A 686 26.83 -2.69 3.59
C ALA A 686 27.01 -1.24 4.05
N ASP A 687 27.00 -1.01 5.35
CA ASP A 687 27.40 0.28 5.91
C ASP A 687 28.93 0.40 5.75
N ASP A 688 29.36 1.25 4.82
CA ASP A 688 30.77 1.43 4.43
C ASP A 688 31.69 1.75 5.62
N ALA A 689 31.15 2.32 6.69
CA ALA A 689 31.89 2.68 7.89
C ALA A 689 32.13 1.48 8.82
N THR A 690 31.23 0.51 8.90
CA THR A 690 31.29 -0.60 9.88
C THR A 690 31.47 -1.99 9.24
N GLY A 691 31.25 -2.13 7.93
CA GLY A 691 31.28 -3.42 7.22
C GLY A 691 30.10 -4.34 7.57
N LEU A 692 29.16 -3.88 8.41
CA LEU A 692 27.91 -4.57 8.72
C LEU A 692 26.87 -4.32 7.62
N LEU A 693 25.77 -5.10 7.61
CA LEU A 693 24.64 -4.77 6.74
C LEU A 693 24.00 -3.45 7.20
N GLY A 694 23.59 -2.60 6.26
CA GLY A 694 22.87 -1.37 6.57
C GLY A 694 21.45 -1.63 7.11
N ARG A 695 20.88 -0.65 7.82
CA ARG A 695 19.51 -0.74 8.36
C ARG A 695 18.47 -1.01 7.28
N SER A 696 18.68 -0.49 6.06
CA SER A 696 17.82 -0.73 4.90
C SER A 696 17.66 -2.21 4.56
N SER A 697 18.67 -3.04 4.85
CA SER A 697 18.64 -4.47 4.61
C SER A 697 18.06 -5.29 5.77
N TYR A 698 17.73 -4.65 6.90
CA TYR A 698 17.33 -5.35 8.12
C TYR A 698 16.04 -6.17 7.96
N LEU A 699 15.00 -5.56 7.40
CA LEU A 699 13.68 -6.20 7.24
C LEU A 699 13.76 -7.35 6.23
N ASP A 700 14.39 -7.13 5.09
CA ASP A 700 14.52 -8.15 4.05
C ASP A 700 15.35 -9.34 4.53
N ALA A 701 16.47 -9.06 5.21
CA ALA A 701 17.35 -10.08 5.79
C ALA A 701 16.63 -10.91 6.86
N LEU A 702 15.89 -10.25 7.76
CA LEU A 702 15.14 -10.93 8.82
C LEU A 702 13.93 -11.69 8.27
N THR A 703 13.24 -11.17 7.25
CA THR A 703 12.12 -11.85 6.59
C THR A 703 12.57 -13.10 5.85
N SER A 704 13.72 -13.04 5.18
CA SER A 704 14.35 -14.20 4.56
C SER A 704 14.77 -15.27 5.59
N GLU A 705 15.37 -14.82 6.70
CA GLU A 705 15.74 -15.69 7.82
C GLU A 705 14.53 -16.40 8.44
N VAL A 706 13.46 -15.66 8.73
CA VAL A 706 12.21 -16.18 9.29
C VAL A 706 11.50 -17.13 8.33
N SER A 707 11.44 -16.80 7.03
CA SER A 707 10.84 -17.66 6.01
C SER A 707 11.56 -19.02 5.93
N ARG A 708 12.89 -18.99 6.01
CA ARG A 708 13.70 -20.21 6.07
C ARG A 708 13.45 -20.98 7.37
N ALA A 709 13.47 -20.31 8.50
CA ALA A 709 13.25 -20.91 9.81
C ALA A 709 11.89 -21.60 9.91
N LYS A 710 10.85 -20.98 9.33
CA LYS A 710 9.52 -21.56 9.17
C LYS A 710 9.54 -22.84 8.34
N THR A 711 10.27 -22.84 7.24
CA THR A 711 10.43 -24.03 6.37
C THR A 711 11.20 -25.16 7.08
N GLN A 712 12.18 -24.80 7.91
CA GLN A 712 13.08 -25.75 8.58
C GLN A 712 12.63 -26.17 9.99
N GLY A 713 11.61 -25.52 10.54
CA GLY A 713 11.21 -25.71 11.94
C GLY A 713 12.30 -25.31 12.94
N THR A 714 13.18 -24.36 12.59
CA THR A 714 14.31 -23.91 13.41
C THR A 714 14.01 -22.58 14.09
N PRO A 715 14.60 -22.29 15.28
CA PRO A 715 14.38 -21.03 15.99
C PRO A 715 15.24 -19.90 15.42
N VAL A 716 14.73 -18.66 15.54
CA VAL A 716 15.45 -17.43 15.17
C VAL A 716 15.41 -16.47 16.35
N VAL A 717 16.54 -15.91 16.73
CA VAL A 717 16.62 -14.90 17.78
C VAL A 717 17.19 -13.60 17.23
N VAL A 718 16.53 -12.50 17.59
CA VAL A 718 16.99 -11.14 17.32
C VAL A 718 17.57 -10.55 18.59
N VAL A 719 18.78 -9.99 18.48
CA VAL A 719 19.47 -9.27 19.54
C VAL A 719 19.69 -7.84 19.08
N LEU A 720 19.22 -6.86 19.84
CA LEU A 720 19.53 -5.45 19.65
C LEU A 720 20.50 -5.00 20.75
N PHE A 721 21.67 -4.50 20.37
CA PHE A 721 22.66 -3.88 21.25
C PHE A 721 22.59 -2.37 21.12
N GLU A 722 22.54 -1.64 22.22
CA GLU A 722 22.65 -0.18 22.24
C GLU A 722 23.74 0.27 23.21
N LEU A 723 24.56 1.23 22.77
CA LEU A 723 25.55 1.87 23.60
C LEU A 723 24.86 2.72 24.67
N ASP A 724 25.11 2.42 25.94
CA ASP A 724 24.50 3.16 27.05
C ASP A 724 24.93 4.63 27.01
N LYS A 725 23.95 5.54 27.10
CA LYS A 725 24.16 6.99 26.95
C LYS A 725 24.79 7.39 25.60
N GLY A 726 24.66 6.56 24.55
CA GLY A 726 25.27 6.77 23.24
C GLY A 726 25.01 8.16 22.63
N ASN A 727 23.79 8.69 22.74
CA ASN A 727 23.46 10.03 22.25
C ASN A 727 24.19 11.16 23.00
N ALA A 728 24.34 11.03 24.33
CA ALA A 728 25.09 12.02 25.12
C ALA A 728 26.58 11.96 24.78
N LEU A 729 27.09 10.75 24.60
CA LEU A 729 28.47 10.51 24.22
C LEU A 729 28.77 11.04 22.81
N MET A 730 27.88 10.82 21.85
CA MET A 730 28.00 11.33 20.48
C MET A 730 28.11 12.86 20.46
N ARG A 731 27.35 13.56 21.30
CA ARG A 731 27.45 15.02 21.45
C ARG A 731 28.79 15.48 22.06
N GLN A 732 29.39 14.64 22.90
CA GLN A 732 30.65 14.95 23.59
C GLN A 732 31.88 14.70 22.72
N VAL A 733 31.94 13.56 22.02
CA VAL A 733 33.12 13.16 21.22
C VAL A 733 33.00 13.52 19.73
N GLY A 734 31.81 13.94 19.29
CA GLY A 734 31.51 14.25 17.90
C GLY A 734 31.22 13.01 17.05
N GLU A 735 30.54 13.23 15.93
CA GLU A 735 30.05 12.16 15.04
C GLU A 735 31.20 11.32 14.46
N ALA A 736 32.31 11.94 14.06
CA ALA A 736 33.46 11.24 13.47
C ALA A 736 34.13 10.25 14.45
N ALA A 737 34.22 10.61 15.74
CA ALA A 737 34.77 9.72 16.77
C ALA A 737 33.79 8.57 17.08
N MET A 738 32.49 8.86 17.11
CA MET A 738 31.45 7.85 17.28
C MET A 738 31.41 6.86 16.10
N GLN A 739 31.59 7.35 14.88
CA GLN A 739 31.65 6.51 13.68
C GLN A 739 32.83 5.53 13.74
N LYS A 740 34.03 6.00 14.11
CA LYS A 740 35.20 5.13 14.31
C LYS A 740 34.99 4.10 15.43
N PHE A 741 34.34 4.50 16.52
CA PHE A 741 34.03 3.56 17.60
C PHE A 741 33.07 2.47 17.13
N MET A 742 32.03 2.85 16.38
CA MET A 742 31.06 1.89 15.85
C MET A 742 31.64 1.00 14.74
N GLN A 743 32.66 1.46 14.02
CA GLN A 743 33.46 0.62 13.11
C GLN A 743 34.15 -0.52 13.86
N GLN A 744 34.86 -0.18 14.95
CA GLN A 744 35.50 -1.18 15.82
C GLN A 744 34.48 -2.11 16.46
N ALA A 745 33.30 -1.60 16.84
CA ALA A 745 32.19 -2.40 17.35
C ALA A 745 31.68 -3.39 16.29
N GLY A 746 31.55 -2.96 15.03
CA GLY A 746 31.15 -3.82 13.91
C GLY A 746 32.15 -4.94 13.66
N GLU A 747 33.44 -4.63 13.61
CA GLU A 747 34.52 -5.63 13.49
C GLU A 747 34.50 -6.63 14.65
N ALA A 748 34.33 -6.15 15.89
CA ALA A 748 34.24 -6.99 17.07
C ALA A 748 33.05 -7.96 16.99
N VAL A 749 31.87 -7.49 16.54
CA VAL A 749 30.68 -8.33 16.34
C VAL A 749 30.91 -9.36 15.23
N LEU A 750 31.41 -8.95 14.06
CA LEU A 750 31.68 -9.86 12.94
C LEU A 750 32.67 -10.97 13.30
N SER A 751 33.69 -10.66 14.12
CA SER A 751 34.66 -11.65 14.60
C SER A 751 34.07 -12.68 15.57
N ALA A 752 32.91 -12.38 16.16
CA ALA A 752 32.36 -13.11 17.28
C ALA A 752 31.15 -13.99 16.92
N ILE A 753 30.43 -13.62 15.86
CA ILE A 753 29.27 -14.34 15.33
C ILE A 753 29.67 -15.39 14.28
N ARG A 754 28.76 -16.32 13.96
CA ARG A 754 29.00 -17.35 12.94
C ARG A 754 28.88 -16.74 11.54
N GLN A 755 29.45 -17.42 10.55
CA GLN A 755 29.36 -17.02 9.13
C GLN A 755 27.91 -16.91 8.61
N ASN A 756 26.97 -17.65 9.23
CA ASN A 756 25.55 -17.66 8.87
C ASN A 756 24.70 -16.69 9.71
N ASP A 757 25.26 -16.07 10.75
CA ASP A 757 24.56 -15.06 11.54
C ASP A 757 24.64 -13.71 10.81
N LEU A 758 23.63 -12.87 11.01
CA LEU A 758 23.56 -11.57 10.35
C LEU A 758 23.85 -10.48 11.38
N ALA A 759 24.75 -9.56 11.06
CA ALA A 759 24.97 -8.36 11.85
C ALA A 759 24.62 -7.12 11.02
N ILE A 760 23.82 -6.25 11.62
CA ILE A 760 23.23 -5.08 11.00
C ILE A 760 23.56 -3.85 11.84
N ARG A 761 23.94 -2.77 11.17
CA ARG A 761 24.00 -1.43 11.76
C ARG A 761 22.57 -0.93 11.96
N TYR A 762 22.07 -0.96 13.20
CA TYR A 762 20.66 -0.66 13.48
C TYR A 762 20.42 0.85 13.58
N THR A 763 21.21 1.58 14.35
CA THR A 763 21.20 3.06 14.38
C THR A 763 22.63 3.57 14.55
N ALA A 764 22.81 4.90 14.65
CA ALA A 764 24.12 5.50 14.87
C ALA A 764 24.82 5.04 16.17
N THR A 765 24.09 4.46 17.14
CA THR A 765 24.63 3.95 18.42
C THR A 765 24.18 2.53 18.76
N SER A 766 23.54 1.82 17.82
CA SER A 766 23.02 0.48 18.05
C SER A 766 23.31 -0.49 16.91
N LEU A 767 23.38 -1.77 17.24
CA LEU A 767 23.65 -2.90 16.34
C LEU A 767 22.56 -3.95 16.53
N ALA A 768 22.14 -4.59 15.45
CA ALA A 768 21.25 -5.74 15.49
C ALA A 768 22.02 -6.99 15.06
N VAL A 769 21.78 -8.11 15.74
CA VAL A 769 22.31 -9.42 15.38
C VAL A 769 21.15 -10.39 15.26
N VAL A 770 21.02 -11.03 14.10
CA VAL A 770 20.04 -12.08 13.84
C VAL A 770 20.76 -13.42 13.90
N LEU A 771 20.36 -14.24 14.86
CA LEU A 771 20.95 -15.54 15.15
C LEU A 771 19.99 -16.63 14.69
N GLY A 772 20.34 -17.30 13.59
CA GLY A 772 19.62 -18.47 13.11
C GLY A 772 19.94 -19.71 13.93
N ASP A 773 19.02 -20.67 13.99
CA ASP A 773 19.18 -21.94 14.71
C ASP A 773 19.61 -21.75 16.17
N THR A 774 19.09 -20.70 16.80
CA THR A 774 19.40 -20.31 18.17
C THR A 774 18.11 -20.06 18.94
N THR A 775 17.89 -20.80 20.02
CA THR A 775 16.77 -20.58 20.96
C THR A 775 17.12 -19.51 22.00
N ALA A 776 16.13 -18.86 22.61
CA ALA A 776 16.31 -17.91 23.71
C ALA A 776 17.14 -18.49 24.88
N LYS A 777 17.04 -19.79 25.16
CA LYS A 777 17.83 -20.45 26.23
C LYS A 777 19.33 -20.49 25.94
N LYS A 778 19.73 -20.49 24.66
CA LYS A 778 21.11 -20.63 24.20
C LYS A 778 21.73 -19.31 23.77
N VAL A 779 20.96 -18.23 23.74
CA VAL A 779 21.42 -16.92 23.27
C VAL A 779 22.27 -16.19 24.31
N GLN A 780 21.99 -16.38 25.60
CA GLN A 780 22.60 -15.62 26.69
C GLN A 780 24.15 -15.66 26.66
N PRO A 781 24.81 -16.82 26.49
CA PRO A 781 26.28 -16.87 26.40
C PRO A 781 26.85 -16.12 25.18
N VAL A 782 26.10 -16.09 24.06
CA VAL A 782 26.51 -15.38 22.84
C VAL A 782 26.42 -13.87 23.08
N VAL A 783 25.33 -13.40 23.68
CA VAL A 783 25.13 -11.99 24.04
C VAL A 783 26.17 -11.53 25.06
N ASP A 784 26.47 -12.34 26.08
CA ASP A 784 27.47 -12.00 27.09
C ASP A 784 28.89 -11.97 26.51
N LYS A 785 29.21 -12.84 25.55
CA LYS A 785 30.49 -12.80 24.82
C LYS A 785 30.61 -11.51 23.99
N LEU A 786 29.58 -11.20 23.21
CA LEU A 786 29.53 -9.99 22.38
C LEU A 786 29.66 -8.73 23.24
N ARG A 787 28.89 -8.64 24.33
CA ARG A 787 28.95 -7.52 25.27
C ARG A 787 30.33 -7.37 25.91
N LYS A 788 31.00 -8.47 26.29
CA LYS A 788 32.39 -8.41 26.81
C LYS A 788 33.37 -7.84 25.78
N GLN A 789 33.24 -8.22 24.51
CA GLN A 789 34.09 -7.69 23.43
C GLN A 789 33.78 -6.21 23.14
N LEU A 790 32.50 -5.84 23.12
CA LEU A 790 32.08 -4.46 22.91
C LEU A 790 32.51 -3.54 24.07
N ASN A 791 32.38 -3.99 25.33
CA ASN A 791 32.81 -3.23 26.51
C ASN A 791 34.34 -3.11 26.63
N ALA A 792 35.11 -3.94 25.91
CA ALA A 792 36.57 -3.85 25.87
C ALA A 792 37.07 -2.73 24.93
N LEU A 793 36.20 -2.20 24.07
CA LEU A 793 36.51 -1.09 23.17
C LEU A 793 36.66 0.22 23.96
N LYS A 794 37.60 1.07 23.53
CA LYS A 794 37.87 2.37 24.16
C LYS A 794 37.62 3.48 23.15
N LEU A 795 37.13 4.61 23.65
CA LEU A 795 37.09 5.85 22.89
C LEU A 795 38.50 6.41 22.67
N PRO A 796 38.69 7.26 21.63
CA PRO A 796 39.98 7.90 21.34
C PRO A 796 40.63 8.62 22.53
N ASP A 797 39.82 9.21 23.43
CA ASP A 797 40.31 9.97 24.59
C ASP A 797 40.55 9.11 25.85
N GLY A 798 40.28 7.80 25.79
CA GLY A 798 40.70 6.80 26.78
C GLY A 798 40.11 6.87 28.19
N LYS A 799 39.16 7.78 28.47
CA LYS A 799 38.75 8.11 29.86
C LYS A 799 37.54 7.37 30.42
N ASP A 800 36.66 6.78 29.60
CA ASP A 800 35.42 6.15 30.10
C ASP A 800 35.26 4.68 29.69
N SER A 801 34.87 3.83 30.63
CA SER A 801 34.40 2.47 30.36
C SER A 801 33.01 2.52 29.75
N LEU A 802 32.88 2.06 28.50
CA LEU A 802 31.61 2.01 27.80
C LEU A 802 30.86 0.72 28.12
N THR A 803 29.54 0.83 28.23
CA THR A 803 28.67 -0.31 28.46
C THR A 803 27.59 -0.39 27.41
N PHE A 804 27.22 -1.62 27.05
CA PHE A 804 26.11 -1.91 26.15
C PHE A 804 24.97 -2.60 26.89
N SER A 805 23.76 -2.13 26.62
CA SER A 805 22.52 -2.83 26.97
C SER A 805 22.05 -3.65 25.77
N ALA A 806 21.39 -4.79 26.03
CA ALA A 806 20.88 -5.65 24.97
C ALA A 806 19.43 -6.09 25.20
N GLY A 807 18.60 -5.94 24.18
CA GLY A 807 17.26 -6.51 24.10
C GLY A 807 17.28 -7.77 23.23
N VAL A 808 16.69 -8.86 23.72
CA VAL A 808 16.68 -10.15 23.03
C VAL A 808 15.25 -10.66 22.91
N SER A 809 14.90 -11.18 21.73
CA SER A 809 13.59 -11.75 21.44
C SER A 809 13.72 -12.95 20.51
N GLU A 810 13.04 -14.05 20.84
CA GLU A 810 12.90 -15.22 19.95
C GLU A 810 11.66 -15.07 19.06
N ALA A 811 11.84 -15.27 17.75
CA ALA A 811 10.75 -15.24 16.78
C ALA A 811 9.77 -16.39 17.04
N ALA A 812 8.48 -16.09 17.07
CA ALA A 812 7.44 -17.09 17.23
C ALA A 812 7.19 -17.82 15.90
N ILE A 813 8.08 -18.75 15.54
CA ILE A 813 7.99 -19.50 14.29
C ILE A 813 6.75 -20.41 14.31
N ARG A 814 5.70 -20.02 13.59
CA ARG A 814 4.43 -20.75 13.49
C ARG A 814 4.09 -21.04 12.01
N PRO A 815 3.69 -22.29 11.66
CA PRO A 815 3.40 -22.65 10.26
C PRO A 815 2.24 -21.85 9.64
N ASP A 816 1.29 -21.43 10.46
CA ASP A 816 0.06 -20.72 10.09
C ASP A 816 0.21 -19.19 9.97
N TYR A 817 1.36 -18.63 10.38
CA TYR A 817 1.57 -17.17 10.38
C TYR A 817 2.35 -16.73 9.13
N ASP A 818 2.02 -15.56 8.58
CA ASP A 818 2.82 -14.96 7.51
C ASP A 818 4.22 -14.59 8.04
N PRO A 819 5.31 -14.82 7.27
CA PRO A 819 6.65 -14.43 7.69
C PRO A 819 6.77 -12.96 8.11
N LEU A 820 6.05 -12.05 7.44
CA LEU A 820 6.09 -10.62 7.75
C LEU A 820 5.47 -10.30 9.12
N ASP A 821 4.41 -11.01 9.51
CA ASP A 821 3.79 -10.85 10.82
C ASP A 821 4.72 -11.32 11.95
N ILE A 822 5.40 -12.45 11.73
CA ILE A 822 6.40 -12.99 12.67
C ILE A 822 7.56 -12.01 12.83
N VAL A 823 8.04 -11.43 11.72
CA VAL A 823 9.11 -10.41 11.72
C VAL A 823 8.68 -9.16 12.50
N THR A 824 7.47 -8.67 12.24
CA THR A 824 6.94 -7.47 12.93
C THR A 824 6.85 -7.69 14.43
N ASP A 825 6.33 -8.85 14.85
CA ASP A 825 6.22 -9.21 16.26
C ASP A 825 7.60 -9.34 16.95
N VAL A 826 8.56 -10.05 16.34
CA VAL A 826 9.87 -10.26 16.97
C VAL A 826 10.65 -8.95 17.12
N ILE A 827 10.54 -8.02 16.15
CA ILE A 827 11.15 -6.69 16.22
C ILE A 827 10.56 -5.90 17.38
N ASN A 828 9.23 -5.80 17.46
CA ASN A 828 8.55 -5.04 18.52
C ASN A 828 8.94 -5.55 19.91
N ARG A 829 9.02 -6.88 20.08
CA ARG A 829 9.46 -7.49 21.33
C ARG A 829 10.95 -7.22 21.63
N ALA A 830 11.82 -7.27 20.63
CA ALA A 830 13.25 -6.98 20.79
C ALA A 830 13.49 -5.52 21.19
N GLU A 831 12.78 -4.57 20.57
CA GLU A 831 12.86 -3.14 20.90
C GLU A 831 12.34 -2.85 22.31
N TYR A 832 11.22 -3.48 22.70
CA TYR A 832 10.72 -3.36 24.06
C TYR A 832 11.72 -3.89 25.09
N SER A 833 12.31 -5.06 24.84
CA SER A 833 13.35 -5.64 25.70
C SER A 833 14.57 -4.71 25.80
N LEU A 834 14.95 -4.06 24.70
CA LEU A 834 16.05 -3.10 24.69
C LEU A 834 15.70 -1.85 25.52
N GLU A 835 14.47 -1.34 25.43
CA GLU A 835 14.04 -0.19 26.23
C GLU A 835 14.11 -0.49 27.74
N GLU A 836 13.70 -1.69 28.16
CA GLU A 836 13.83 -2.15 29.54
C GLU A 836 15.30 -2.30 29.98
N ALA A 837 16.14 -2.86 29.11
CA ALA A 837 17.57 -3.00 29.34
C ALA A 837 18.24 -1.62 29.51
N ARG A 838 17.89 -0.66 28.64
CA ARG A 838 18.42 0.72 28.65
C ARG A 838 18.08 1.46 29.94
N LYS A 839 16.89 1.26 30.51
CA LYS A 839 16.49 1.87 31.79
C LYS A 839 17.36 1.39 32.96
N LYS A 840 17.84 0.15 32.90
CA LYS A 840 18.68 -0.46 33.94
C LYS A 840 20.17 -0.22 33.70
N GLY A 841 20.57 0.02 32.44
CA GLY A 841 21.95 0.23 32.02
C GLY A 841 22.78 -1.05 32.13
N ASN A 842 23.66 -1.30 31.16
CA ASN A 842 24.53 -2.47 31.09
C ASN A 842 23.81 -3.80 31.38
N THR A 843 22.55 -3.92 30.94
CA THR A 843 21.67 -5.04 31.28
C THR A 843 21.27 -5.79 30.02
N VAL A 844 20.97 -7.09 30.14
CA VAL A 844 20.39 -7.90 29.08
C VAL A 844 18.98 -8.29 29.50
N VAL A 845 17.99 -8.04 28.63
CA VAL A 845 16.61 -8.48 28.83
C VAL A 845 16.24 -9.44 27.70
N VAL A 846 15.81 -10.64 28.07
CA VAL A 846 15.37 -11.69 27.14
C VAL A 846 13.88 -11.88 27.33
N ARG A 847 13.10 -11.87 26.24
CA ARG A 847 11.65 -11.96 26.30
C ARG A 847 11.04 -12.90 25.27
#